data_AF-A0AAW1AT51-F1
#
_entry.id   AF-A0AAW1AT51-F1
#
_cell.length_a   1.000
_cell.length_b   1.000
_cell.length_c   1.000
_cell.angle_alpha   90.00
_cell.angle_beta   90.00
_cell.angle_gamma   90.00
#
_symmetry.space_group_name_H-M   'P 1'
#
loop_
_entity.id
_entity.type
_entity.pdbx_description
1 polymer ?
#
loop_
_entity_poly.entity_id
_entity_poly.type
_entity_poly.pdbx_seq_one_letter_code
_entity_poly.pdbx_strand_id
1 'polypeptide(L)'
;MWCRCQLLTTAQLVLLSYRSGIGQVRDARQVYACKKRKGQQRSLLLFGSPPNKFGSGSGQARVAFDRAPVGGKEADQNSPHRPAPESAQAHYHRFACASRVAPRRRRATLSHAAAVKRGRKIEEEGRALPPRPPQVSLPPPATIPVGGGAQYADERRRAGPTMQIEASRQVSAAPEAAQVSPAAGLAGSLAAAPGTGAFSCPREESWLGVTAWPFPSLHPSRVGAAPPLQPVIPQRPPPLPPAAPGKERLLGFYPARSASRLSWLFLGVGRWDGADVRSLVPPPAPLPHLSGTRPHLRPPPLFPSLPNSSLVRGEAQKSSLPPPRCHPLGQWQRMTLTWWRLCGARHSSTNVAEPHAMPLPTHAQVVICGGGIMGTSVAYHLSKLGWKDIVLLEQGRLAAGSTRFCAGIVSTVRHLSIELKMADYSRRLYQQLEQETGVKTGYMRTGSISLAQTQDRLISLKRIASRLKIMGIPCELIPPKRVAQLHSFINIHDLVGALHVPEDAIVSSADVTLALANAAAANGVQIHERTSVIHVLGQKGCVTGVDTDRGMIECSYFVNCAGQWAYELGLSNEEPVSIPLHACEHFYLLTRPLKTPLESSTPTVVDLDGRIYIRSWQGGILSGGFEKNPKPIFTEGKNQLEIHSLQEDWDHFEPLLSALLRRMPDMEALEIVQLVNCPESFTPDMRCIMGESPTRQGYFVLAGMNAAGTSFGGGAGKFLAEWMVNGYPSDNVWPLDLKRFGALQSSRTFLRHRVMEVMPLIYELKVPRWDFQTGRQLRTSPLYDRLDAQGARWMEKHGFERAKYFVPPGKDLLALDQSKTFYKPDWFDIVGAEVKCCKEAVCVIDMSSFTKFEISSTGGQALEVLQYLFSNDLDVPVGHIVHTGMLNHNGGYENDCSIARVNKRSFFMISPTDQQVHCWAWLKKHMPEDSNLFLEDVTWKYTALNLIGPRAMDVLSELSYAPMTPEHFPSLFCKEMSVGYANGIRVMSMTHTGEPGFMLYIPIEYALHVYNEVMSVGQKYGIRNAGYYALRSLRIEKFFAFWGQDLDAFTSPMECGREFRVKLDKGMDFIGKDALMAQKLEGVYKRFTMFILEDHNTDLDLWPWWGEPIYRNGCYMGKTTSSAYSYTLERHVCLGFVHNLDPETGKEQLVTTDFVNRGEYEIDIAGQRFQAKAKLYPFSSLFTSRRRKDEMEFSGFQGK
;
A
#
# COMPACT_ATOMS: atom_id res chain seq x y z
N MET A 1 -11.81 -0.57 -53.12
CA MET A 1 -11.70 -1.94 -52.59
C MET A 1 -11.82 -1.82 -51.07
N TRP A 2 -12.92 -2.13 -50.37
CA TRP A 2 -14.20 -2.79 -50.72
C TRP A 2 -14.15 -4.29 -51.09
N CYS A 3 -15.19 -5.02 -50.65
CA CYS A 3 -15.40 -6.50 -50.65
C CYS A 3 -14.54 -7.29 -49.65
N ARG A 4 -14.95 -8.43 -49.03
CA ARG A 4 -16.21 -9.24 -48.85
C ARG A 4 -15.86 -10.33 -47.78
N CYS A 5 -16.69 -10.99 -46.95
CA CYS A 5 -18.09 -10.97 -46.46
C CYS A 5 -18.02 -11.21 -44.92
N GLN A 6 -19.04 -11.24 -44.03
CA GLN A 6 -20.49 -11.59 -44.00
C GLN A 6 -20.89 -13.09 -43.88
N LEU A 7 -21.35 -13.44 -42.66
CA LEU A 7 -22.41 -14.39 -42.24
C LEU A 7 -22.34 -15.92 -42.52
N LEU A 8 -22.44 -16.71 -41.45
CA LEU A 8 -23.55 -17.67 -41.20
C LEU A 8 -23.59 -18.13 -39.73
N THR A 9 -24.71 -18.71 -39.27
CA THR A 9 -25.01 -18.93 -37.83
C THR A 9 -25.84 -20.19 -37.53
N THR A 10 -25.70 -20.74 -36.32
CA THR A 10 -26.65 -21.63 -35.56
C THR A 10 -27.13 -22.97 -36.13
N ALA A 11 -26.77 -24.08 -35.46
CA ALA A 11 -27.62 -25.21 -34.97
C ALA A 11 -26.73 -26.37 -34.44
N GLN A 12 -27.14 -27.32 -33.58
CA GLN A 12 -27.95 -27.33 -32.34
C GLN A 12 -27.63 -28.67 -31.60
N LEU A 13 -27.92 -28.83 -30.30
CA LEU A 13 -27.58 -30.05 -29.52
C LEU A 13 -28.45 -31.27 -29.85
N VAL A 14 -27.97 -32.50 -29.53
CA VAL A 14 -28.79 -33.56 -28.89
C VAL A 14 -27.96 -34.72 -28.24
N LEU A 15 -28.22 -34.95 -26.94
CA LEU A 15 -28.21 -36.19 -26.13
C LEU A 15 -27.00 -37.17 -25.95
N LEU A 16 -26.61 -37.29 -24.67
CA LEU A 16 -26.54 -38.50 -23.81
C LEU A 16 -25.35 -39.52 -23.81
N SER A 17 -24.74 -39.57 -22.62
CA SER A 17 -24.58 -40.77 -21.75
C SER A 17 -23.34 -41.67 -21.80
N TYR A 18 -22.74 -41.81 -20.61
CA TYR A 18 -22.16 -43.02 -20.02
C TYR A 18 -21.28 -43.95 -20.88
N ARG A 19 -19.98 -43.96 -20.56
CA ARG A 19 -19.40 -45.16 -19.92
C ARG A 19 -18.14 -44.88 -19.11
N SER A 20 -17.91 -45.74 -18.13
CA SER A 20 -16.78 -45.73 -17.20
C SER A 20 -15.71 -46.74 -17.59
N GLY A 21 -14.48 -46.52 -17.11
CA GLY A 21 -13.64 -47.61 -16.64
C GLY A 21 -12.40 -48.00 -17.46
N ILE A 22 -11.26 -47.97 -16.77
CA ILE A 22 -10.22 -49.01 -16.73
C ILE A 22 -9.64 -49.51 -18.07
N GLY A 23 -8.38 -49.17 -18.34
CA GLY A 23 -7.54 -49.83 -19.34
C GLY A 23 -6.05 -49.50 -19.17
N GLN A 24 -5.21 -50.50 -18.94
CA GLN A 24 -3.74 -50.37 -18.91
C GLN A 24 -3.14 -50.51 -20.32
N VAL A 25 -1.80 -50.42 -20.40
CA VAL A 25 -0.89 -50.91 -21.48
C VAL A 25 -0.64 -49.93 -22.65
N ARG A 26 0.57 -49.79 -23.24
CA ARG A 26 1.99 -49.98 -22.81
C ARG A 26 2.93 -49.54 -23.95
N ASP A 27 4.15 -49.09 -23.64
CA ASP A 27 5.38 -49.00 -24.46
C ASP A 27 5.32 -49.09 -26.01
N ALA A 28 5.53 -47.95 -26.69
CA ALA A 28 6.44 -47.81 -27.86
C ALA A 28 6.72 -46.30 -28.08
N ARG A 29 7.95 -45.76 -28.20
CA ARG A 29 9.06 -46.01 -29.15
C ARG A 29 8.70 -45.72 -30.63
N GLN A 30 9.50 -44.99 -31.42
CA GLN A 30 10.63 -44.09 -31.11
C GLN A 30 11.04 -43.30 -32.39
N VAL A 31 11.94 -42.31 -32.24
CA VAL A 31 12.85 -41.75 -33.27
C VAL A 31 12.24 -40.99 -34.46
N TYR A 32 12.50 -39.68 -34.47
CA TYR A 32 12.64 -38.86 -35.67
C TYR A 32 14.10 -38.90 -36.15
N ALA A 33 14.40 -39.32 -37.38
CA ALA A 33 15.74 -39.31 -37.98
C ALA A 33 15.69 -39.56 -39.51
N CYS A 34 16.56 -39.03 -40.39
CA CYS A 34 17.43 -37.85 -40.34
C CYS A 34 17.97 -37.51 -41.76
N LYS A 35 18.31 -36.24 -42.03
CA LYS A 35 19.29 -35.70 -43.02
C LYS A 35 19.49 -36.38 -44.42
N LYS A 36 19.32 -35.57 -45.48
CA LYS A 36 20.34 -35.18 -46.51
C LYS A 36 19.72 -34.04 -47.37
N ARG A 37 20.41 -32.95 -47.79
CA ARG A 37 21.58 -32.78 -48.69
C ARG A 37 21.30 -33.34 -50.11
N LYS A 38 21.64 -32.68 -51.24
CA LYS A 38 22.73 -31.70 -51.49
C LYS A 38 22.55 -30.96 -52.86
N GLY A 39 23.14 -29.76 -53.03
CA GLY A 39 23.34 -29.05 -54.32
C GLY A 39 22.15 -28.19 -54.80
N GLN A 40 22.27 -27.23 -55.74
CA GLN A 40 23.40 -26.56 -56.44
C GLN A 40 22.82 -25.39 -57.32
N GLN A 41 23.49 -24.42 -57.99
CA GLN A 41 24.89 -23.97 -58.23
C GLN A 41 24.85 -22.50 -58.76
N ARG A 42 25.98 -21.75 -58.76
CA ARG A 42 26.25 -20.47 -59.53
C ARG A 42 25.52 -19.16 -59.10
N SER A 43 25.84 -17.98 -59.66
CA SER A 43 27.03 -17.12 -59.38
C SER A 43 27.07 -15.78 -60.16
N LEU A 44 27.67 -14.73 -59.57
CA LEU A 44 28.33 -13.50 -60.16
C LEU A 44 27.54 -12.20 -60.52
N LEU A 45 28.16 -11.04 -60.18
CA LEU A 45 28.00 -9.62 -60.65
C LEU A 45 26.66 -8.89 -60.30
N LEU A 46 26.51 -7.65 -59.73
CA LEU A 46 27.19 -6.31 -59.74
C LEU A 46 26.81 -5.43 -60.95
N PHE A 47 26.46 -4.12 -60.91
CA PHE A 47 26.38 -2.97 -59.93
C PHE A 47 25.17 -2.03 -60.30
N GLY A 48 24.79 -0.88 -59.68
CA GLY A 48 25.14 -0.19 -58.41
C GLY A 48 24.92 1.37 -58.41
N SER A 49 24.46 1.97 -57.29
CA SER A 49 24.44 3.42 -56.92
C SER A 49 23.40 4.37 -57.61
N PRO A 50 23.30 5.71 -57.30
CA PRO A 50 22.42 6.33 -56.26
C PRO A 50 21.59 7.55 -56.84
N PRO A 51 21.17 8.67 -56.13
CA PRO A 51 21.09 9.04 -54.70
C PRO A 51 19.79 9.81 -54.22
N ASN A 52 19.83 10.30 -52.95
CA ASN A 52 19.33 11.62 -52.44
C ASN A 52 17.97 11.82 -51.71
N LYS A 53 17.95 12.96 -50.98
CA LYS A 53 16.95 13.50 -50.01
C LYS A 53 16.61 14.98 -50.35
N PHE A 54 15.73 15.59 -49.54
CA PHE A 54 15.37 17.03 -49.48
C PHE A 54 14.48 17.52 -50.65
N GLY A 55 13.72 18.63 -50.51
CA GLY A 55 13.66 19.59 -49.40
C GLY A 55 12.44 20.51 -49.42
N SER A 56 12.48 21.57 -48.61
CA SER A 56 11.36 22.48 -48.31
C SER A 56 11.43 23.85 -48.99
N GLY A 57 10.27 24.41 -49.32
CA GLY A 57 10.02 25.86 -49.55
C GLY A 57 8.52 26.08 -49.85
N SER A 58 7.78 27.08 -49.37
CA SER A 58 8.06 28.49 -49.00
C SER A 58 8.28 29.44 -50.20
N GLY A 59 7.22 30.15 -50.63
CA GLY A 59 7.29 31.20 -51.66
C GLY A 59 5.96 31.96 -51.80
N GLN A 60 6.01 33.28 -51.97
CA GLN A 60 4.87 34.20 -51.79
C GLN A 60 4.20 34.68 -53.10
N ALA A 61 2.86 34.80 -53.04
CA ALA A 61 2.04 35.94 -53.48
C ALA A 61 1.82 36.32 -54.97
N ARG A 62 0.67 37.03 -55.16
CA ARG A 62 0.14 37.79 -56.32
C ARG A 62 -0.30 36.94 -57.53
N VAL A 63 -1.58 36.90 -57.94
CA VAL A 63 -2.59 37.93 -58.31
C VAL A 63 -2.42 38.47 -59.74
N ALA A 64 -3.30 38.03 -60.67
CA ALA A 64 -3.72 38.78 -61.87
C ALA A 64 -4.95 38.13 -62.59
N PHE A 65 -6.02 38.93 -62.74
CA PHE A 65 -6.99 39.02 -63.85
C PHE A 65 -7.70 37.83 -64.53
N ASP A 66 -9.04 37.89 -64.45
CA ASP A 66 -10.07 37.78 -65.52
C ASP A 66 -9.99 36.73 -66.65
N ARG A 67 -11.09 35.96 -66.76
CA ARG A 67 -12.11 36.20 -67.80
C ARG A 67 -13.45 35.49 -67.49
N ALA A 68 -14.56 36.21 -67.65
CA ALA A 68 -15.91 35.64 -67.81
C ALA A 68 -16.20 35.36 -69.31
N PRO A 69 -17.29 34.65 -69.68
CA PRO A 69 -18.63 35.27 -69.67
C PRO A 69 -19.83 34.37 -69.26
N VAL A 70 -20.92 35.01 -68.82
CA VAL A 70 -22.38 34.76 -69.08
C VAL A 70 -22.89 33.29 -69.18
N GLY A 71 -23.98 32.84 -68.53
CA GLY A 71 -25.04 33.44 -67.69
C GLY A 71 -26.29 32.50 -67.70
N GLY A 72 -27.37 32.63 -66.91
CA GLY A 72 -27.74 33.51 -65.79
C GLY A 72 -29.23 33.31 -65.39
N LYS A 73 -29.71 33.98 -64.31
CA LYS A 73 -31.14 34.16 -63.85
C LYS A 73 -31.88 32.90 -63.33
N GLU A 74 -32.48 32.92 -62.12
CA GLU A 74 -33.82 33.42 -61.68
C GLU A 74 -35.02 32.65 -62.29
N ALA A 75 -36.14 32.33 -61.60
CA ALA A 75 -36.50 32.32 -60.17
C ALA A 75 -37.85 31.57 -59.93
N ASP A 76 -38.27 31.45 -58.67
CA ASP A 76 -39.65 31.35 -58.14
C ASP A 76 -40.58 30.09 -58.26
N GLN A 77 -41.09 29.70 -57.07
CA GLN A 77 -42.48 29.38 -56.66
C GLN A 77 -43.33 28.16 -57.14
N ASN A 78 -43.76 27.40 -56.11
CA ASN A 78 -45.13 26.92 -55.80
C ASN A 78 -45.87 25.81 -56.62
N SER A 79 -45.95 24.62 -55.99
CA SER A 79 -47.23 23.92 -55.65
C SER A 79 -48.06 23.23 -56.77
N PRO A 80 -49.10 22.41 -56.47
CA PRO A 80 -49.35 21.50 -55.33
C PRO A 80 -49.88 20.08 -55.72
N HIS A 81 -50.29 19.30 -54.71
CA HIS A 81 -51.29 18.20 -54.69
C HIS A 81 -50.90 16.69 -54.80
N ARG A 82 -51.58 15.95 -53.90
CA ARG A 82 -51.85 14.50 -53.75
C ARG A 82 -52.90 14.01 -54.78
N PRO A 83 -53.06 12.70 -55.11
CA PRO A 83 -53.42 11.65 -54.14
C PRO A 83 -52.88 10.22 -54.38
N ALA A 84 -53.29 9.29 -53.49
CA ALA A 84 -53.20 7.82 -53.66
C ALA A 84 -54.51 7.27 -54.28
N PRO A 85 -54.59 5.98 -54.68
CA PRO A 85 -54.89 4.92 -53.70
C PRO A 85 -54.31 3.50 -53.96
N GLU A 86 -54.52 2.66 -52.95
CA GLU A 86 -54.94 1.23 -52.93
C GLU A 86 -55.70 0.67 -54.16
N SER A 87 -55.96 -0.64 -54.35
CA SER A 87 -55.39 -1.94 -53.87
C SER A 87 -56.10 -3.14 -54.59
N ALA A 88 -55.92 -4.39 -54.12
CA ALA A 88 -56.73 -5.61 -54.41
C ALA A 88 -56.67 -6.25 -55.84
N GLN A 89 -57.13 -7.49 -56.08
CA GLN A 89 -56.83 -8.79 -55.43
C GLN A 89 -57.30 -10.01 -56.29
N ALA A 90 -56.81 -11.22 -55.96
CA ALA A 90 -57.40 -12.57 -56.21
C ALA A 90 -57.51 -13.16 -57.65
N HIS A 91 -57.18 -14.46 -57.80
CA HIS A 91 -58.17 -15.55 -58.01
C HIS A 91 -57.55 -16.98 -57.85
N TYR A 92 -58.36 -18.05 -57.97
CA TYR A 92 -58.16 -19.36 -57.29
C TYR A 92 -58.63 -20.58 -58.12
N HIS A 93 -57.91 -21.71 -58.11
CA HIS A 93 -58.30 -23.03 -58.69
C HIS A 93 -57.48 -24.18 -58.04
N ARG A 94 -57.86 -25.48 -58.04
CA ARG A 94 -59.17 -26.18 -57.89
C ARG A 94 -58.93 -27.66 -57.47
N PHE A 95 -60.01 -28.44 -57.28
CA PHE A 95 -60.06 -29.75 -56.58
C PHE A 95 -59.47 -30.99 -57.28
N ALA A 96 -59.10 -31.98 -56.44
CA ALA A 96 -58.90 -33.40 -56.78
C ALA A 96 -59.50 -34.32 -55.67
N CYS A 97 -59.23 -35.63 -55.68
CA CYS A 97 -60.15 -36.69 -55.20
C CYS A 97 -59.48 -37.80 -54.35
N ALA A 98 -60.17 -38.66 -53.56
CA ALA A 98 -61.54 -38.64 -53.00
C ALA A 98 -61.82 -39.82 -52.03
N SER A 99 -63.02 -39.79 -51.41
CA SER A 99 -63.86 -40.92 -50.95
C SER A 99 -63.49 -41.82 -49.73
N ARG A 100 -64.38 -41.74 -48.73
CA ARG A 100 -64.95 -42.80 -47.84
C ARG A 100 -64.17 -43.35 -46.62
N VAL A 101 -65.00 -43.69 -45.61
CA VAL A 101 -64.79 -44.48 -44.37
C VAL A 101 -64.11 -43.76 -43.18
N ALA A 102 -64.50 -44.17 -41.96
CA ALA A 102 -64.07 -43.68 -40.64
C ALA A 102 -63.21 -44.80 -39.93
N PRO A 103 -62.98 -44.93 -38.59
CA PRO A 103 -63.75 -44.42 -37.44
C PRO A 103 -63.02 -43.98 -36.13
N ARG A 104 -63.65 -43.04 -35.41
CA ARG A 104 -64.03 -43.09 -33.96
C ARG A 104 -63.04 -43.56 -32.85
N ARG A 105 -62.95 -42.70 -31.81
CA ARG A 105 -63.19 -42.98 -30.35
C ARG A 105 -62.11 -43.79 -29.58
N ARG A 106 -62.04 -43.78 -28.23
CA ARG A 106 -62.83 -43.27 -27.05
C ARG A 106 -61.80 -43.06 -25.89
N ARG A 107 -62.00 -42.39 -24.74
CA ARG A 107 -63.09 -41.76 -23.93
C ARG A 107 -62.35 -40.75 -22.98
N ALA A 108 -62.92 -39.74 -22.29
CA ALA A 108 -64.29 -39.34 -21.99
C ALA A 108 -64.40 -37.83 -21.61
N THR A 109 -65.56 -37.19 -21.90
CA THR A 109 -66.28 -36.16 -21.08
C THR A 109 -65.59 -34.89 -20.51
N LEU A 110 -66.18 -33.68 -20.46
CA LEU A 110 -67.49 -33.15 -20.92
C LEU A 110 -67.51 -31.60 -21.04
N SER A 111 -68.59 -31.09 -21.68
CA SER A 111 -69.18 -29.74 -21.86
C SER A 111 -69.07 -28.67 -20.73
N HIS A 112 -69.32 -27.35 -20.89
CA HIS A 112 -69.65 -26.46 -22.04
C HIS A 112 -69.49 -24.95 -21.68
N ALA A 113 -69.78 -24.05 -22.63
CA ALA A 113 -69.86 -22.57 -22.54
C ALA A 113 -71.35 -22.08 -22.55
N ALA A 114 -71.79 -20.83 -22.31
CA ALA A 114 -71.22 -19.59 -21.73
C ALA A 114 -72.32 -18.49 -21.50
N ALA A 115 -71.93 -17.37 -20.85
CA ALA A 115 -72.51 -16.00 -20.91
C ALA A 115 -73.82 -15.62 -20.15
N VAL A 116 -73.88 -14.36 -19.64
CA VAL A 116 -74.96 -13.31 -19.71
C VAL A 116 -74.78 -12.19 -18.63
N LYS A 117 -75.57 -11.10 -18.70
CA LYS A 117 -75.33 -9.72 -18.20
C LYS A 117 -75.93 -9.36 -16.82
N ARG A 118 -75.33 -8.32 -16.19
CA ARG A 118 -75.88 -7.19 -15.36
C ARG A 118 -77.28 -7.29 -14.66
N GLY A 119 -77.30 -6.97 -13.35
CA GLY A 119 -78.42 -6.41 -12.56
C GLY A 119 -78.03 -6.37 -11.06
N ARG A 120 -78.14 -5.37 -10.16
CA ARG A 120 -78.85 -4.07 -9.92
C ARG A 120 -79.91 -4.10 -8.77
N LYS A 121 -79.42 -3.89 -7.52
CA LYS A 121 -80.04 -3.14 -6.37
C LYS A 121 -81.26 -3.74 -5.62
N ILE A 122 -81.63 -3.08 -4.49
CA ILE A 122 -82.80 -3.23 -3.57
C ILE A 122 -82.62 -4.34 -2.50
N GLU A 123 -82.83 -4.14 -1.17
CA GLU A 123 -82.87 -2.92 -0.32
C GLU A 123 -82.67 -3.24 1.20
N GLU A 124 -82.79 -2.20 2.03
CA GLU A 124 -82.83 -1.95 3.51
C GLU A 124 -83.34 -3.05 4.51
N GLU A 125 -83.25 -2.95 5.86
CA GLU A 125 -82.85 -1.92 6.88
C GLU A 125 -81.91 -2.55 7.96
N GLY A 126 -81.20 -1.85 8.88
CA GLY A 126 -80.93 -0.41 9.10
C GLY A 126 -80.35 -0.09 10.51
N ARG A 127 -79.81 1.15 10.69
CA ARG A 127 -79.44 1.85 11.98
C ARG A 127 -78.19 1.36 12.76
N ALA A 128 -77.35 2.20 13.41
CA ALA A 128 -77.17 3.67 13.42
C ALA A 128 -75.75 4.13 13.89
N LEU A 129 -75.47 5.44 13.74
CA LEU A 129 -74.19 6.20 13.83
C LEU A 129 -74.09 7.08 15.15
N PRO A 130 -73.24 8.14 15.34
CA PRO A 130 -71.83 8.47 15.00
C PRO A 130 -70.89 8.92 16.22
N PRO A 131 -70.28 10.15 16.36
CA PRO A 131 -68.83 10.44 16.12
C PRO A 131 -67.98 11.15 17.26
N ARG A 132 -66.75 11.59 16.90
CA ARG A 132 -65.72 12.45 17.60
C ARG A 132 -66.16 13.94 17.82
N PRO A 133 -65.41 14.88 18.50
CA PRO A 133 -64.00 14.93 18.99
C PRO A 133 -63.87 15.13 20.53
N PRO A 134 -63.18 16.10 21.24
CA PRO A 134 -62.57 17.44 20.94
C PRO A 134 -61.04 17.59 21.29
N GLN A 135 -60.62 18.58 22.11
CA GLN A 135 -59.23 18.98 22.48
C GLN A 135 -59.13 19.54 23.94
N VAL A 136 -57.90 19.69 24.51
CA VAL A 136 -57.34 20.86 25.28
C VAL A 136 -56.42 20.54 26.50
N SER A 137 -55.24 21.21 26.57
CA SER A 137 -54.35 21.57 27.72
C SER A 137 -53.50 20.55 28.54
N LEU A 138 -52.33 21.07 28.97
CA LEU A 138 -51.29 20.60 29.93
C LEU A 138 -51.53 21.24 31.34
N PRO A 139 -50.70 21.04 32.43
CA PRO A 139 -49.53 20.16 32.66
C PRO A 139 -49.64 19.17 33.89
N PRO A 140 -48.90 19.29 35.05
CA PRO A 140 -48.09 18.18 35.63
C PRO A 140 -48.50 17.84 37.12
N PRO A 141 -47.67 17.33 38.08
CA PRO A 141 -46.32 16.70 38.07
C PRO A 141 -46.11 15.41 38.95
N ALA A 142 -44.91 14.81 38.87
CA ALA A 142 -44.03 14.22 39.91
C ALA A 142 -44.49 13.25 41.06
N THR A 143 -43.54 12.33 41.43
CA THR A 143 -43.34 11.61 42.74
C THR A 143 -44.40 10.55 43.17
N ILE A 144 -44.09 9.32 43.65
CA ILE A 144 -43.30 8.85 44.84
C ILE A 144 -44.01 9.27 46.16
N PRO A 145 -44.27 8.41 47.19
CA PRO A 145 -43.53 7.20 47.64
C PRO A 145 -44.31 5.93 48.17
N VAL A 146 -43.56 4.83 48.41
CA VAL A 146 -43.54 3.84 49.54
C VAL A 146 -44.85 3.22 50.15
N GLY A 147 -44.85 1.90 50.47
CA GLY A 147 -45.72 1.39 51.56
C GLY A 147 -45.97 -0.10 51.90
N GLY A 148 -45.00 -1.03 51.93
CA GLY A 148 -45.12 -2.37 52.62
C GLY A 148 -46.07 -3.43 52.03
N GLY A 149 -46.05 -4.73 52.44
CA GLY A 149 -45.12 -5.47 53.31
C GLY A 149 -45.64 -6.90 53.70
N ALA A 150 -44.75 -7.77 54.23
CA ALA A 150 -45.02 -9.06 54.95
C ALA A 150 -45.59 -10.29 54.16
N GLN A 151 -45.33 -11.58 54.49
CA GLN A 151 -44.20 -12.27 55.18
C GLN A 151 -44.30 -13.83 55.05
N TYR A 152 -43.39 -14.60 55.69
CA TYR A 152 -43.26 -16.09 55.81
C TYR A 152 -42.83 -16.86 54.53
N ALA A 153 -42.06 -17.97 54.53
CA ALA A 153 -41.18 -18.71 55.50
C ALA A 153 -40.68 -20.00 54.77
N ASP A 154 -39.66 -20.82 55.12
CA ASP A 154 -38.36 -20.77 55.86
C ASP A 154 -37.60 -22.11 55.50
N GLU A 155 -36.49 -22.65 56.06
CA GLU A 155 -35.57 -22.35 57.17
C GLU A 155 -34.19 -23.06 56.94
N ARG A 156 -33.09 -22.57 57.56
CA ARG A 156 -31.80 -23.29 57.87
C ARG A 156 -30.88 -23.74 56.70
N ARG A 157 -29.52 -23.77 56.81
CA ARG A 157 -28.55 -23.35 57.86
C ARG A 157 -27.09 -23.29 57.30
N ARG A 158 -26.30 -22.30 57.77
CA ARG A 158 -24.81 -22.30 57.93
C ARG A 158 -23.92 -22.39 56.65
N ALA A 159 -22.71 -21.81 56.61
CA ALA A 159 -22.07 -20.76 57.44
C ALA A 159 -20.82 -20.21 56.72
N GLY A 160 -20.33 -19.03 57.14
CA GLY A 160 -19.03 -18.49 56.76
C GLY A 160 -18.53 -17.41 57.74
N PRO A 161 -17.22 -17.08 57.69
CA PRO A 161 -16.67 -15.78 58.11
C PRO A 161 -15.71 -15.21 57.03
N THR A 162 -15.26 -13.95 56.97
CA THR A 162 -15.65 -12.58 57.42
C THR A 162 -14.79 -11.60 56.55
N MET A 163 -14.75 -10.26 56.60
CA MET A 163 -15.28 -9.23 57.50
C MET A 163 -15.40 -7.87 56.75
N GLN A 164 -16.09 -6.90 57.36
CA GLN A 164 -15.90 -5.45 57.14
C GLN A 164 -15.99 -4.74 58.50
N ILE A 165 -15.42 -3.52 58.63
CA ILE A 165 -16.01 -2.32 59.26
C ILE A 165 -15.03 -1.12 59.20
N GLU A 166 -15.58 0.09 59.37
CA GLU A 166 -14.95 1.40 59.15
C GLU A 166 -14.03 1.91 60.30
N ALA A 167 -13.44 3.11 60.14
CA ALA A 167 -13.79 4.31 60.94
C ALA A 167 -12.63 5.29 61.34
N SER A 168 -12.46 6.37 60.56
CA SER A 168 -12.41 7.80 61.01
C SER A 168 -11.34 8.36 62.01
N ARG A 169 -11.10 9.69 61.88
CA ARG A 169 -10.57 10.66 62.90
C ARG A 169 -9.08 10.55 63.33
N GLN A 170 -8.40 11.58 63.87
CA GLN A 170 -8.42 13.06 63.69
C GLN A 170 -7.17 13.72 64.36
N VAL A 171 -6.68 14.86 63.82
CA VAL A 171 -6.10 16.04 64.53
C VAL A 171 -4.75 15.95 65.31
N SER A 172 -3.84 16.90 64.97
CA SER A 172 -2.70 17.44 65.77
C SER A 172 -1.47 16.52 66.03
N ALA A 173 -0.26 17.00 66.35
CA ALA A 173 0.25 18.37 66.57
C ALA A 173 1.75 18.50 66.14
N ALA A 174 2.27 19.72 66.05
CA ALA A 174 3.72 20.03 66.15
C ALA A 174 4.01 20.63 67.55
N PRO A 175 5.27 20.66 68.06
CA PRO A 175 6.18 21.78 67.71
C PRO A 175 7.71 21.45 67.74
N GLU A 176 8.52 22.44 67.31
CA GLU A 176 9.83 22.93 67.85
C GLU A 176 10.97 21.97 68.33
N ALA A 177 12.27 22.27 68.19
CA ALA A 177 12.99 23.41 67.57
C ALA A 177 14.48 23.10 67.23
N ALA A 178 15.16 24.10 66.66
CA ALA A 178 16.59 24.32 66.30
C ALA A 178 17.69 23.62 67.17
N GLN A 179 18.96 23.47 66.77
CA GLN A 179 19.88 24.37 66.00
C GLN A 179 20.89 23.53 65.14
N VAL A 180 21.99 24.00 64.50
CA VAL A 180 22.73 25.29 64.44
C VAL A 180 23.55 25.42 63.13
N SER A 181 24.14 26.58 62.86
CA SER A 181 25.30 26.83 61.96
C SER A 181 26.03 28.10 62.47
N PRO A 182 27.35 28.34 62.25
CA PRO A 182 27.78 29.21 61.13
C PRO A 182 29.29 29.16 60.68
N ALA A 183 29.66 30.07 59.75
CA ALA A 183 30.93 30.84 59.63
C ALA A 183 32.23 30.19 59.03
N ALA A 184 33.15 30.91 58.35
CA ALA A 184 33.09 32.23 57.66
C ALA A 184 34.36 32.58 56.82
N GLY A 185 34.20 33.46 55.79
CA GLY A 185 35.18 34.49 55.33
C GLY A 185 36.26 34.15 54.26
N LEU A 186 36.87 35.11 53.53
CA LEU A 186 36.56 36.55 53.26
C LEU A 186 37.48 37.18 52.15
N ALA A 187 37.08 38.33 51.58
CA ALA A 187 37.81 39.33 50.74
C ALA A 187 38.17 39.01 49.24
N GLY A 188 38.15 39.98 48.29
CA GLY A 188 37.56 41.35 48.33
C GLY A 188 37.88 42.34 47.17
N SER A 189 36.94 43.26 46.88
CA SER A 189 37.03 44.52 46.08
C SER A 189 37.23 44.40 44.54
N LEU A 190 36.69 45.23 43.60
CA LEU A 190 35.91 46.50 43.50
C LEU A 190 34.95 46.38 42.25
N ALA A 191 33.97 47.21 41.86
CA ALA A 191 33.10 48.32 42.34
C ALA A 191 31.82 48.32 41.40
N ALA A 192 30.97 49.31 41.07
CA ALA A 192 30.79 50.77 41.28
C ALA A 192 29.28 51.17 41.01
N ALA A 193 28.93 52.45 40.84
CA ALA A 193 27.56 52.99 40.58
C ALA A 193 27.61 54.40 39.89
N PRO A 194 26.53 55.21 39.66
CA PRO A 194 25.06 55.05 39.87
C PRO A 194 24.15 55.60 38.70
N GLY A 195 22.81 55.74 38.89
CA GLY A 195 22.03 56.84 38.24
C GLY A 195 20.62 56.64 37.61
N THR A 196 19.57 56.43 38.43
CA THR A 196 18.16 56.95 38.30
C THR A 196 17.44 57.23 36.95
N GLY A 197 16.20 56.71 36.79
CA GLY A 197 15.03 57.53 36.36
C GLY A 197 13.96 56.96 35.38
N ALA A 198 12.69 56.83 35.86
CA ALA A 198 11.40 56.90 35.11
C ALA A 198 11.07 55.89 33.96
N PHE A 199 9.81 55.49 33.65
CA PHE A 199 8.49 55.61 34.33
C PHE A 199 7.50 54.51 33.83
N SER A 200 6.52 54.15 34.67
CA SER A 200 5.12 53.71 34.38
C SER A 200 4.78 52.46 33.54
N CYS A 201 3.91 51.64 34.12
CA CYS A 201 2.80 50.90 33.48
C CYS A 201 1.50 51.24 34.22
N PRO A 202 0.38 51.51 33.52
CA PRO A 202 -0.95 50.94 33.83
C PRO A 202 -1.55 50.23 32.58
N ARG A 203 -2.47 49.25 32.67
CA ARG A 203 -3.91 49.31 33.05
C ARG A 203 -4.72 50.33 32.22
N GLU A 204 -5.99 50.13 31.84
CA GLU A 204 -7.10 49.33 32.44
C GLU A 204 -8.21 49.07 31.36
N GLU A 205 -9.23 48.25 31.67
CA GLU A 205 -10.59 48.13 31.04
C GLU A 205 -10.72 47.84 29.51
N SER A 206 -11.64 47.02 28.96
CA SER A 206 -13.00 46.47 29.23
C SER A 206 -14.14 47.15 28.42
N TRP A 207 -15.27 46.42 28.22
CA TRP A 207 -16.42 46.73 27.33
C TRP A 207 -16.12 46.57 25.81
N LEU A 208 -16.88 45.82 24.98
CA LEU A 208 -18.32 45.69 24.65
C LEU A 208 -18.79 46.66 23.53
N GLY A 209 -19.33 46.09 22.44
CA GLY A 209 -19.77 46.77 21.20
C GLY A 209 -19.33 45.98 19.94
N VAL A 210 -20.14 45.46 19.00
CA VAL A 210 -21.51 45.78 18.51
C VAL A 210 -21.51 47.17 17.84
N THR A 211 -21.70 47.36 16.51
CA THR A 211 -22.21 46.52 15.40
C THR A 211 -21.79 47.06 14.01
N ALA A 212 -21.99 46.27 12.92
CA ALA A 212 -22.29 46.64 11.51
C ALA A 212 -21.38 47.67 10.75
N TRP A 213 -21.01 47.56 9.46
CA TRP A 213 -21.79 47.39 8.20
C TRP A 213 -22.83 48.50 7.94
N PRO A 214 -23.06 48.98 6.69
CA PRO A 214 -22.60 48.47 5.38
C PRO A 214 -21.99 49.52 4.40
N PHE A 215 -21.80 49.10 3.14
CA PHE A 215 -21.39 49.89 1.94
C PHE A 215 -22.37 51.02 1.53
N PRO A 216 -21.91 52.06 0.79
CA PRO A 216 -21.94 52.09 -0.70
C PRO A 216 -20.58 52.53 -1.31
N SER A 217 -20.08 52.18 -2.51
CA SER A 217 -20.57 51.74 -3.84
C SER A 217 -20.51 52.80 -4.98
N LEU A 218 -19.39 52.77 -5.73
CA LEU A 218 -19.23 53.02 -7.19
C LEU A 218 -19.29 54.44 -7.83
N HIS A 219 -18.16 54.80 -8.48
CA HIS A 219 -18.01 55.50 -9.80
C HIS A 219 -18.39 56.99 -9.99
N PRO A 220 -17.95 57.68 -11.10
CA PRO A 220 -16.80 57.46 -12.03
C PRO A 220 -15.99 58.76 -12.41
N SER A 221 -15.08 58.65 -13.41
CA SER A 221 -14.35 59.72 -14.19
C SER A 221 -12.94 60.12 -13.69
N ARG A 222 -11.83 60.11 -14.48
CA ARG A 222 -11.43 60.81 -15.75
C ARG A 222 -11.13 62.32 -15.53
N VAL A 223 -10.00 62.93 -15.95
CA VAL A 223 -8.85 62.56 -16.83
C VAL A 223 -7.53 63.22 -16.33
N GLY A 224 -6.34 62.64 -16.58
CA GLY A 224 -5.05 63.34 -16.49
C GLY A 224 -3.84 62.48 -16.93
N ALA A 225 -2.87 63.06 -17.65
CA ALA A 225 -1.59 62.45 -18.07
C ALA A 225 -0.43 63.37 -17.62
N ALA A 226 0.87 63.05 -17.60
CA ALA A 226 1.72 61.88 -17.97
C ALA A 226 2.98 61.92 -17.04
N PRO A 227 4.18 61.36 -17.34
CA PRO A 227 4.59 60.15 -18.08
C PRO A 227 5.27 59.11 -17.13
N PRO A 228 5.72 57.92 -17.58
CA PRO A 228 6.35 56.93 -16.69
C PRO A 228 7.86 57.14 -16.45
N LEU A 229 8.32 56.88 -15.23
CA LEU A 229 9.74 56.71 -14.88
C LEU A 229 10.13 55.22 -14.81
N GLN A 230 11.42 54.93 -15.04
CA GLN A 230 11.93 53.57 -15.26
C GLN A 230 12.36 52.85 -13.97
N PRO A 231 12.29 51.50 -13.91
CA PRO A 231 13.00 50.71 -12.90
C PRO A 231 14.50 50.63 -13.20
N VAL A 232 15.31 50.55 -12.14
CA VAL A 232 16.80 50.58 -12.23
C VAL A 232 17.38 49.20 -12.60
N ILE A 233 18.38 49.20 -13.48
CA ILE A 233 19.18 48.02 -13.86
C ILE A 233 20.65 48.25 -13.44
N PRO A 234 21.31 47.32 -12.71
CA PRO A 234 22.74 47.41 -12.45
C PRO A 234 23.56 46.98 -13.70
N GLN A 235 24.55 47.79 -14.10
CA GLN A 235 25.36 47.56 -15.30
C GLN A 235 26.68 46.80 -15.03
N ARG A 236 27.24 46.22 -16.11
CA ARG A 236 28.63 45.73 -16.17
C ARG A 236 29.59 46.87 -16.57
N PRO A 237 30.87 46.84 -16.16
CA PRO A 237 31.92 47.69 -16.73
C PRO A 237 32.44 47.19 -18.11
N PRO A 238 33.06 48.04 -18.95
CA PRO A 238 33.47 47.74 -20.33
C PRO A 238 34.99 47.42 -20.53
N PRO A 239 35.44 47.01 -21.74
CA PRO A 239 36.83 46.59 -22.06
C PRO A 239 37.62 47.56 -22.98
N LEU A 240 38.85 47.16 -23.39
CA LEU A 240 39.74 47.60 -24.52
C LEU A 240 41.15 48.11 -24.09
N PRO A 241 42.22 48.12 -24.94
CA PRO A 241 42.53 47.40 -26.21
C PRO A 241 43.93 46.66 -26.14
N PRO A 242 44.67 46.31 -27.24
CA PRO A 242 45.72 45.25 -27.21
C PRO A 242 47.19 45.67 -27.51
N ALA A 243 48.14 44.74 -27.31
CA ALA A 243 49.51 44.80 -27.85
C ALA A 243 50.15 43.41 -28.10
N ALA A 244 51.06 43.34 -29.07
CA ALA A 244 51.94 42.21 -29.46
C ALA A 244 53.17 42.80 -30.22
N PRO A 245 54.24 42.06 -30.59
CA PRO A 245 54.53 40.62 -30.40
C PRO A 245 55.92 40.31 -29.77
N GLY A 246 56.23 39.03 -29.52
CA GLY A 246 57.56 38.56 -29.10
C GLY A 246 57.80 37.06 -29.34
N LYS A 247 59.00 36.69 -29.81
CA LYS A 247 59.49 35.32 -30.13
C LYS A 247 60.02 34.60 -28.87
N GLU A 248 60.24 33.27 -28.78
CA GLU A 248 60.14 32.11 -29.71
C GLU A 248 60.02 30.77 -28.91
N ARG A 249 59.60 29.65 -29.57
CA ARG A 249 59.90 28.21 -29.26
C ARG A 249 59.66 27.66 -27.82
N LEU A 250 58.77 26.70 -27.53
CA LEU A 250 58.81 25.25 -27.89
C LEU A 250 57.69 24.48 -27.12
N LEU A 251 57.14 23.38 -27.69
CA LEU A 251 56.28 22.32 -27.05
C LEU A 251 54.95 22.82 -26.40
N GLY A 252 53.74 22.29 -26.63
CA GLY A 252 53.29 20.99 -27.19
C GLY A 252 52.91 20.04 -26.06
N PHE A 253 51.64 19.64 -25.80
CA PHE A 253 50.37 19.82 -26.54
C PHE A 253 49.15 19.91 -25.59
N TYR A 254 48.02 20.44 -26.07
CA TYR A 254 46.71 20.46 -25.38
C TYR A 254 45.87 19.18 -25.66
N PRO A 255 44.79 18.96 -24.88
CA PRO A 255 43.49 18.70 -25.53
C PRO A 255 42.33 19.54 -24.94
N ALA A 256 41.30 19.80 -25.76
CA ALA A 256 40.05 20.44 -25.34
C ALA A 256 38.81 19.82 -26.00
N ARG A 257 37.88 19.38 -25.14
CA ARG A 257 36.44 19.06 -25.29
C ARG A 257 35.75 19.04 -26.68
N SER A 258 35.08 17.89 -26.91
CA SER A 258 33.62 17.73 -27.23
C SER A 258 33.10 17.58 -28.68
N ALA A 259 31.88 17.01 -28.76
CA ALA A 259 30.86 17.03 -29.83
C ALA A 259 30.69 15.81 -30.81
N SER A 260 29.73 14.94 -30.47
CA SER A 260 28.60 14.43 -31.30
C SER A 260 28.77 13.64 -32.64
N ARG A 261 27.98 12.55 -32.71
CA ARG A 261 27.25 11.97 -33.89
C ARG A 261 28.00 11.24 -35.03
N LEU A 262 27.75 9.91 -35.06
CA LEU A 262 27.27 9.06 -36.18
C LEU A 262 28.14 8.72 -37.43
N SER A 263 28.03 7.43 -37.78
CA SER A 263 27.99 6.79 -39.13
C SER A 263 29.26 6.49 -39.96
N TRP A 264 29.62 5.19 -39.95
CA TRP A 264 29.80 4.28 -41.10
C TRP A 264 31.02 4.33 -42.07
N LEU A 265 31.61 3.13 -42.29
CA LEU A 265 32.41 2.63 -43.44
C LEU A 265 33.74 3.36 -43.82
N PHE A 266 34.75 2.72 -44.45
CA PHE A 266 35.33 1.36 -44.39
C PHE A 266 36.54 1.32 -45.36
N LEU A 267 37.70 0.75 -44.97
CA LEU A 267 38.82 0.26 -45.81
C LEU A 267 40.01 -0.07 -44.87
N GLY A 268 40.90 -1.05 -45.14
CA GLY A 268 40.83 -2.08 -46.16
C GLY A 268 42.16 -2.81 -46.48
N VAL A 269 42.34 -4.01 -45.91
CA VAL A 269 43.16 -5.14 -46.44
C VAL A 269 44.71 -5.08 -46.37
N GLY A 270 45.30 -6.13 -45.78
CA GLY A 270 46.70 -6.62 -45.92
C GLY A 270 46.99 -7.63 -44.79
N ARG A 271 47.06 -8.96 -44.98
CA ARG A 271 48.03 -9.82 -45.71
C ARG A 271 49.45 -9.85 -45.11
N TRP A 272 50.14 -10.99 -44.95
CA TRP A 272 49.76 -12.42 -44.85
C TRP A 272 51.00 -13.25 -44.35
N ASP A 273 50.93 -14.60 -44.39
CA ASP A 273 52.02 -15.57 -44.09
C ASP A 273 52.49 -15.63 -42.60
N GLY A 274 53.05 -16.71 -42.02
CA GLY A 274 53.34 -18.11 -42.40
C GLY A 274 54.47 -18.66 -41.48
N ALA A 275 54.62 -19.94 -41.09
CA ALA A 275 53.85 -21.18 -41.24
C ALA A 275 54.32 -22.27 -40.21
N ASP A 276 53.58 -23.40 -40.06
CA ASP A 276 54.07 -24.78 -39.79
C ASP A 276 54.87 -25.16 -38.49
N VAL A 277 54.82 -26.39 -37.89
CA VAL A 277 54.14 -27.67 -38.22
C VAL A 277 54.01 -28.68 -37.02
N ARG A 278 52.97 -29.56 -37.03
CA ARG A 278 52.81 -30.90 -36.33
C ARG A 278 52.72 -30.96 -34.77
N SER A 279 52.03 -31.94 -34.13
CA SER A 279 51.18 -33.07 -34.61
C SER A 279 50.30 -33.75 -33.53
N LEU A 280 49.05 -34.11 -33.89
CA LEU A 280 48.24 -35.34 -33.53
C LEU A 280 47.93 -35.63 -32.02
N VAL A 281 46.82 -36.26 -31.59
CA VAL A 281 45.71 -37.03 -32.24
C VAL A 281 44.38 -36.89 -31.40
N PRO A 282 43.17 -37.27 -31.88
CA PRO A 282 41.88 -36.67 -31.45
C PRO A 282 40.99 -37.52 -30.47
N PRO A 283 39.85 -36.96 -29.97
CA PRO A 283 38.95 -37.63 -29.00
C PRO A 283 37.75 -38.41 -29.62
N PRO A 284 37.09 -39.31 -28.86
CA PRO A 284 35.88 -40.02 -29.27
C PRO A 284 34.55 -39.45 -28.69
N ALA A 285 33.42 -39.92 -29.24
CA ALA A 285 32.03 -39.54 -28.90
C ALA A 285 31.22 -40.80 -28.41
N PRO A 286 29.90 -40.74 -28.09
CA PRO A 286 29.32 -41.57 -27.01
C PRO A 286 28.37 -42.73 -27.40
N LEU A 287 27.96 -43.52 -26.37
CA LEU A 287 26.86 -44.53 -26.30
C LEU A 287 27.13 -45.89 -27.03
N PRO A 288 26.42 -47.03 -26.73
CA PRO A 288 25.07 -47.18 -26.14
C PRO A 288 24.85 -48.33 -25.10
N HIS A 289 23.57 -48.67 -24.81
CA HIS A 289 23.10 -49.76 -23.92
C HIS A 289 22.91 -51.14 -24.61
N LEU A 290 23.00 -52.24 -23.84
CA LEU A 290 22.32 -53.55 -23.98
C LEU A 290 22.33 -54.23 -22.57
N SER A 291 21.22 -54.53 -21.87
CA SER A 291 20.21 -55.63 -21.98
C SER A 291 20.51 -56.90 -21.14
N GLY A 292 19.61 -57.31 -20.21
CA GLY A 292 19.77 -58.56 -19.42
C GLY A 292 18.63 -58.92 -18.44
N THR A 293 17.83 -59.92 -18.82
CA THR A 293 16.85 -60.81 -18.13
C THR A 293 16.66 -60.87 -16.58
N ARG A 294 15.41 -61.15 -16.15
CA ARG A 294 14.98 -61.72 -14.83
C ARG A 294 14.89 -63.27 -14.88
N PRO A 295 14.83 -64.02 -13.75
CA PRO A 295 13.54 -64.43 -13.16
C PRO A 295 13.48 -64.54 -11.60
N HIS A 296 12.37 -65.08 -11.07
CA HIS A 296 11.93 -65.12 -9.65
C HIS A 296 12.48 -66.30 -8.83
N LEU A 297 12.41 -66.25 -7.48
CA LEU A 297 11.58 -67.18 -6.65
C LEU A 297 11.55 -66.88 -5.12
N ARG A 298 10.61 -67.57 -4.43
CA ARG A 298 9.89 -67.34 -3.14
C ARG A 298 10.65 -67.57 -1.78
N PRO A 299 9.98 -67.33 -0.59
CA PRO A 299 10.55 -67.36 0.80
C PRO A 299 10.09 -68.64 1.57
N PRO A 300 9.92 -68.73 2.93
CA PRO A 300 10.35 -67.94 4.13
C PRO A 300 11.20 -68.83 5.11
N PRO A 301 11.33 -68.62 6.47
CA PRO A 301 10.23 -68.77 7.47
C PRO A 301 10.28 -67.99 8.83
N LEU A 302 9.08 -67.79 9.42
CA LEU A 302 8.65 -67.87 10.85
C LEU A 302 9.14 -66.91 12.00
N PHE A 303 8.15 -66.63 12.87
CA PHE A 303 8.14 -66.03 14.24
C PHE A 303 8.70 -67.01 15.32
N PRO A 304 8.92 -66.66 16.62
CA PRO A 304 8.29 -65.62 17.48
C PRO A 304 9.33 -64.74 18.29
N SER A 305 9.11 -64.06 19.44
CA SER A 305 8.00 -63.98 20.43
C SER A 305 7.93 -62.64 21.22
N LEU A 306 7.01 -62.58 22.19
CA LEU A 306 6.87 -61.62 23.33
C LEU A 306 7.10 -62.40 24.68
N PRO A 307 7.18 -61.84 25.93
CA PRO A 307 6.32 -60.75 26.46
C PRO A 307 6.87 -59.78 27.55
N ASN A 308 5.96 -58.86 27.94
CA ASN A 308 5.93 -57.83 29.00
C ASN A 308 6.55 -58.15 30.39
N SER A 309 6.89 -57.10 31.16
CA SER A 309 6.22 -56.78 32.46
C SER A 309 6.66 -55.44 33.13
N SER A 310 5.75 -54.87 33.94
CA SER A 310 5.85 -53.88 35.07
C SER A 310 7.02 -52.85 35.15
N LEU A 311 6.80 -51.53 35.34
CA LEU A 311 6.14 -50.76 36.43
C LEU A 311 6.77 -50.89 37.84
N VAL A 312 7.31 -49.78 38.39
CA VAL A 312 6.93 -49.10 39.67
C VAL A 312 8.01 -48.11 40.18
N ARG A 313 7.52 -46.93 40.61
CA ARG A 313 8.05 -45.82 41.47
C ARG A 313 9.42 -45.93 42.18
N GLY A 314 10.07 -44.75 42.36
CA GLY A 314 11.07 -44.45 43.40
C GLY A 314 11.35 -42.93 43.47
N GLU A 315 11.53 -42.36 44.68
CA GLU A 315 11.46 -40.89 44.90
C GLU A 315 12.75 -40.21 45.44
N ALA A 316 12.88 -38.92 45.11
CA ALA A 316 13.39 -37.80 45.92
C ALA A 316 14.86 -37.70 46.44
N GLN A 317 15.52 -36.62 45.97
CA GLN A 317 16.24 -35.58 46.75
C GLN A 317 17.36 -35.95 47.76
N LYS A 318 18.56 -35.33 47.58
CA LYS A 318 19.01 -34.19 48.43
C LYS A 318 20.28 -33.46 47.95
N SER A 319 20.36 -32.21 48.40
CA SER A 319 21.45 -31.22 48.40
C SER A 319 22.77 -31.72 49.05
N SER A 320 23.95 -31.09 48.91
CA SER A 320 24.26 -29.64 49.07
C SER A 320 25.69 -29.22 48.61
N LEU A 321 25.95 -27.91 48.54
CA LEU A 321 27.24 -27.19 48.37
C LEU A 321 27.76 -26.71 49.77
N PRO A 322 28.95 -26.04 50.00
CA PRO A 322 29.70 -25.13 49.10
C PRO A 322 31.29 -25.20 49.24
N PRO A 323 32.15 -24.12 49.27
CA PRO A 323 33.45 -24.09 48.54
C PRO A 323 34.71 -23.87 49.43
N PRO A 324 35.95 -23.58 48.89
CA PRO A 324 36.38 -22.15 48.83
C PRO A 324 37.55 -21.72 47.85
N ARG A 325 37.48 -20.44 47.39
CA ARG A 325 38.59 -19.45 47.20
C ARG A 325 39.71 -19.66 46.14
N CYS A 326 40.58 -18.64 45.98
CA CYS A 326 41.29 -18.29 44.72
C CYS A 326 42.77 -17.86 44.90
N HIS A 327 43.53 -17.89 43.78
CA HIS A 327 44.67 -17.01 43.41
C HIS A 327 46.02 -17.09 44.19
N PRO A 328 47.15 -16.54 43.66
CA PRO A 328 47.46 -16.03 42.28
C PRO A 328 48.87 -16.44 41.72
N LEU A 329 49.25 -15.79 40.60
CA LEU A 329 50.62 -15.56 40.03
C LEU A 329 51.35 -16.69 39.28
N GLY A 330 51.98 -16.29 38.16
CA GLY A 330 52.89 -17.12 37.34
C GLY A 330 53.01 -16.61 35.89
N GLN A 331 54.14 -16.00 35.52
CA GLN A 331 54.50 -15.73 34.12
C GLN A 331 54.95 -17.02 33.42
N TRP A 332 54.90 -17.10 32.08
CA TRP A 332 55.97 -17.64 31.22
C TRP A 332 55.73 -17.26 29.74
N GLN A 333 56.77 -17.37 28.90
CA GLN A 333 56.80 -16.93 27.51
C GLN A 333 56.63 -18.09 26.50
N ARG A 334 56.37 -17.72 25.23
CA ARG A 334 56.68 -18.44 23.97
C ARG A 334 57.04 -19.95 24.06
N MET A 335 56.25 -20.78 23.39
CA MET A 335 56.80 -21.93 22.65
C MET A 335 56.06 -22.16 21.33
N THR A 336 56.72 -22.82 20.38
CA THR A 336 56.37 -22.85 18.95
C THR A 336 55.77 -24.18 18.49
N LEU A 337 55.31 -24.23 17.23
CA LEU A 337 54.95 -25.46 16.53
C LEU A 337 56.10 -26.48 16.59
N THR A 338 55.79 -27.74 16.90
CA THR A 338 56.04 -28.95 16.06
C THR A 338 55.69 -30.23 16.82
N TRP A 339 54.54 -30.84 16.56
CA TRP A 339 54.27 -32.26 16.86
C TRP A 339 53.38 -32.87 15.78
N TRP A 340 54.01 -33.34 14.70
CA TRP A 340 53.42 -34.25 13.71
C TRP A 340 54.30 -35.50 13.63
N ARG A 341 53.67 -36.65 13.38
CA ARG A 341 54.27 -38.02 13.33
C ARG A 341 54.65 -38.62 14.69
N LEU A 342 53.83 -39.56 15.17
CA LEU A 342 54.22 -40.97 15.29
C LEU A 342 52.96 -41.85 15.53
N CYS A 343 53.14 -43.17 15.58
CA CYS A 343 52.11 -44.18 15.85
C CYS A 343 50.98 -44.31 14.81
N GLY A 344 51.25 -45.04 13.71
CA GLY A 344 50.19 -45.65 12.90
C GLY A 344 49.81 -47.03 13.46
N ALA A 345 48.51 -47.29 13.60
CA ALA A 345 48.00 -48.61 14.01
C ALA A 345 46.65 -48.93 13.32
N ARG A 346 46.65 -50.04 12.57
CA ARG A 346 45.50 -50.86 12.12
C ARG A 346 44.21 -50.10 11.75
N HIS A 347 43.93 -49.98 10.45
CA HIS A 347 42.57 -49.74 9.98
C HIS A 347 41.64 -50.90 10.37
N SER A 348 40.81 -50.69 11.39
CA SER A 348 39.48 -51.28 11.42
C SER A 348 38.59 -50.47 10.50
N SER A 349 37.86 -51.13 9.59
CA SER A 349 36.85 -50.48 8.76
C SER A 349 35.58 -50.26 9.57
N THR A 350 35.61 -49.30 10.50
CA THR A 350 34.37 -48.78 11.08
C THR A 350 33.58 -48.10 9.98
N ASN A 351 32.49 -48.72 9.54
CA ASN A 351 31.47 -48.01 8.78
C ASN A 351 31.02 -46.83 9.63
N VAL A 352 31.40 -45.62 9.21
CA VAL A 352 30.72 -44.41 9.65
C VAL A 352 29.34 -44.51 9.03
N ALA A 353 28.37 -44.97 9.83
CA ALA A 353 26.98 -44.99 9.40
C ALA A 353 26.60 -43.57 9.00
N GLU A 354 26.01 -43.41 7.81
CA GLU A 354 25.43 -42.13 7.42
C GLU A 354 24.43 -41.72 8.52
N PRO A 355 24.42 -40.44 8.94
CA PRO A 355 23.49 -40.00 9.97
C PRO A 355 22.07 -40.23 9.46
N HIS A 356 21.36 -41.22 10.03
CA HIS A 356 20.00 -41.55 9.65
C HIS A 356 19.13 -40.29 9.76
N ALA A 357 18.84 -39.68 8.61
CA ALA A 357 18.15 -38.40 8.55
C ALA A 357 16.75 -38.58 9.15
N MET A 358 16.51 -37.92 10.29
CA MET A 358 15.26 -37.98 11.05
C MET A 358 14.06 -37.97 10.09
N PRO A 359 13.18 -38.98 10.13
CA PRO A 359 12.03 -39.02 9.24
C PRO A 359 11.17 -37.77 9.46
N LEU A 360 10.60 -37.25 8.38
CA LEU A 360 9.67 -36.13 8.50
C LEU A 360 8.41 -36.59 9.25
N PRO A 361 7.82 -35.76 10.12
CA PRO A 361 6.52 -36.05 10.69
C PRO A 361 5.47 -36.08 9.57
N THR A 362 4.54 -37.04 9.60
CA THR A 362 3.49 -37.15 8.58
C THR A 362 2.43 -36.05 8.68
N HIS A 363 2.37 -35.37 9.82
CA HIS A 363 1.39 -34.32 10.13
C HIS A 363 2.05 -33.19 10.93
N ALA A 364 1.62 -31.96 10.69
CA ALA A 364 2.05 -30.74 11.38
C ALA A 364 0.89 -29.75 11.47
N GLN A 365 0.78 -28.98 12.57
CA GLN A 365 -0.16 -27.86 12.62
C GLN A 365 0.22 -26.81 11.54
N VAL A 366 1.52 -26.54 11.42
CA VAL A 366 2.08 -25.53 10.51
C VAL A 366 3.43 -25.96 9.94
N VAL A 367 3.62 -25.75 8.64
CA VAL A 367 4.91 -25.91 7.94
C VAL A 367 5.45 -24.54 7.51
N ILE A 368 6.67 -24.22 7.93
CA ILE A 368 7.39 -22.98 7.62
C ILE A 368 8.50 -23.30 6.62
N CYS A 369 8.49 -22.68 5.45
CA CYS A 369 9.51 -22.88 4.42
C CYS A 369 10.56 -21.75 4.45
N GLY A 370 11.82 -22.10 4.68
CA GLY A 370 12.98 -21.20 4.68
C GLY A 370 13.56 -20.96 6.08
N GLY A 371 14.77 -21.48 6.33
CA GLY A 371 15.56 -21.35 7.55
C GLY A 371 16.40 -20.07 7.65
N GLY A 372 16.05 -19.04 6.90
CA GLY A 372 16.54 -17.67 7.13
C GLY A 372 15.89 -17.02 8.36
N ILE A 373 16.37 -15.82 8.70
CA ILE A 373 15.95 -15.08 9.92
C ILE A 373 14.43 -14.89 10.05
N MET A 374 13.69 -14.86 8.92
CA MET A 374 12.23 -14.73 8.92
C MET A 374 11.54 -16.01 9.36
N GLY A 375 11.92 -17.17 8.82
CA GLY A 375 11.30 -18.45 9.20
C GLY A 375 11.64 -18.88 10.62
N THR A 376 12.89 -18.70 11.07
CA THR A 376 13.25 -18.99 12.47
C THR A 376 12.59 -18.02 13.44
N SER A 377 12.37 -16.75 13.05
CA SER A 377 11.60 -15.81 13.86
C SER A 377 10.10 -16.16 13.94
N VAL A 378 9.46 -16.55 12.84
CA VAL A 378 8.07 -17.02 12.86
C VAL A 378 7.94 -18.28 13.73
N ALA A 379 8.84 -19.25 13.58
CA ALA A 379 8.87 -20.46 14.39
C ALA A 379 9.03 -20.15 15.90
N TYR A 380 9.97 -19.27 16.24
CA TYR A 380 10.18 -18.78 17.61
C TYR A 380 8.89 -18.18 18.18
N HIS A 381 8.29 -17.19 17.51
CA HIS A 381 7.10 -16.50 18.03
C HIS A 381 5.86 -17.40 18.11
N LEU A 382 5.61 -18.28 17.12
CA LEU A 382 4.52 -19.26 17.18
C LEU A 382 4.71 -20.22 18.37
N SER A 383 5.94 -20.70 18.60
CA SER A 383 6.23 -21.58 19.74
C SER A 383 6.03 -20.89 21.10
N LYS A 384 6.36 -19.60 21.21
CA LYS A 384 6.12 -18.74 22.39
C LYS A 384 4.64 -18.44 22.61
N LEU A 385 3.85 -18.32 21.54
CA LEU A 385 2.39 -18.18 21.56
C LEU A 385 1.66 -19.52 21.78
N GLY A 386 2.40 -20.59 22.06
CA GLY A 386 1.85 -21.87 22.54
C GLY A 386 1.47 -22.87 21.45
N TRP A 387 1.57 -22.52 20.16
CA TRP A 387 1.34 -23.48 19.06
C TRP A 387 2.28 -24.69 19.16
N LYS A 388 1.84 -25.81 18.59
CA LYS A 388 2.52 -27.12 18.62
C LYS A 388 2.63 -27.67 17.21
N ASP A 389 3.33 -28.79 17.06
CA ASP A 389 3.51 -29.49 15.79
C ASP A 389 3.96 -28.56 14.65
N ILE A 390 4.90 -27.67 15.00
CA ILE A 390 5.51 -26.67 14.12
C ILE A 390 6.71 -27.33 13.44
N VAL A 391 6.75 -27.30 12.12
CA VAL A 391 7.85 -27.84 11.31
C VAL A 391 8.47 -26.72 10.48
N LEU A 392 9.78 -26.54 10.56
CA LEU A 392 10.55 -25.65 9.70
C LEU A 392 11.40 -26.48 8.72
N LEU A 393 11.23 -26.22 7.42
CA LEU A 393 11.94 -26.87 6.33
C LEU A 393 12.90 -25.89 5.65
N GLU A 394 14.14 -26.30 5.45
CA GLU A 394 15.20 -25.52 4.80
C GLU A 394 15.90 -26.40 3.75
N GLN A 395 15.99 -25.92 2.51
CA GLN A 395 16.51 -26.70 1.37
C GLN A 395 18.04 -26.91 1.40
N GLY A 396 18.77 -25.98 2.03
CA GLY A 396 20.20 -26.06 2.28
C GLY A 396 20.49 -26.26 3.77
N ARG A 397 20.81 -25.15 4.45
CA ARG A 397 21.10 -25.06 5.90
C ARG A 397 20.66 -23.71 6.46
N LEU A 398 20.53 -23.61 7.78
CA LEU A 398 20.08 -22.39 8.44
C LEU A 398 20.92 -21.16 8.04
N ALA A 399 20.23 -20.03 7.88
CA ALA A 399 20.75 -18.76 7.37
C ALA A 399 21.37 -18.76 5.95
N ALA A 400 21.39 -19.86 5.19
CA ALA A 400 22.13 -19.96 3.90
C ALA A 400 21.62 -19.08 2.74
N GLY A 401 20.48 -18.40 2.91
CA GLY A 401 20.03 -17.35 1.99
C GLY A 401 20.73 -16.00 2.22
N SER A 402 20.12 -14.91 1.76
CA SER A 402 20.64 -13.53 1.90
C SER A 402 20.92 -13.13 3.37
N THR A 403 20.32 -13.82 4.35
CA THR A 403 20.62 -13.69 5.78
C THR A 403 22.11 -13.82 6.10
N ARG A 404 22.84 -14.76 5.46
CA ARG A 404 24.29 -14.94 5.64
C ARG A 404 25.12 -13.74 5.17
N PHE A 405 24.60 -12.98 4.19
CA PHE A 405 25.32 -11.89 3.54
C PHE A 405 24.89 -10.50 4.05
N CYS A 406 23.92 -10.44 4.96
CA CYS A 406 23.47 -9.20 5.59
C CYS A 406 24.61 -8.49 6.33
N ALA A 407 24.74 -7.17 6.14
CA ALA A 407 25.76 -6.35 6.81
C ALA A 407 25.65 -6.31 8.35
N GLY A 408 24.56 -6.83 8.93
CA GLY A 408 24.32 -6.90 10.37
C GLY A 408 23.68 -5.65 11.00
N ILE A 409 23.32 -4.63 10.21
CA ILE A 409 22.83 -3.34 10.72
C ILE A 409 21.35 -3.44 11.16
N VAL A 410 21.09 -3.07 12.42
CA VAL A 410 19.77 -2.97 13.03
C VAL A 410 19.47 -1.49 13.28
N SER A 411 18.78 -0.85 12.34
CA SER A 411 18.50 0.59 12.40
C SER A 411 17.01 0.93 12.47
N THR A 412 16.70 1.80 13.44
CA THR A 412 15.39 2.38 13.69
C THR A 412 15.14 3.68 12.89
N VAL A 413 16.12 4.22 12.13
CA VAL A 413 15.98 5.51 11.39
C VAL A 413 14.93 5.42 10.26
N ARG A 414 13.65 5.55 10.62
CA ARG A 414 12.47 5.27 9.78
C ARG A 414 11.30 6.22 10.09
N HIS A 415 10.29 6.22 9.23
CA HIS A 415 9.05 6.99 9.46
C HIS A 415 8.10 6.27 10.46
N LEU A 416 7.12 6.99 11.01
CA LEU A 416 6.20 6.52 12.06
C LEU A 416 5.15 5.53 11.51
N SER A 417 5.60 4.29 11.35
CA SER A 417 4.98 3.21 10.59
C SER A 417 5.22 1.86 11.28
N ILE A 418 4.57 0.81 10.78
CA ILE A 418 4.74 -0.56 11.28
C ILE A 418 6.20 -1.04 11.14
N GLU A 419 6.92 -0.63 10.10
CA GLU A 419 8.34 -0.94 9.92
C GLU A 419 9.24 -0.39 11.05
N LEU A 420 8.86 0.74 11.66
CA LEU A 420 9.58 1.30 12.82
C LEU A 420 9.33 0.47 14.08
N LYS A 421 8.08 0.06 14.31
CA LYS A 421 7.71 -0.85 15.42
C LYS A 421 8.42 -2.20 15.28
N MET A 422 8.50 -2.73 14.06
CA MET A 422 9.27 -3.95 13.76
C MET A 422 10.76 -3.79 14.05
N ALA A 423 11.36 -2.65 13.70
CA ALA A 423 12.78 -2.39 13.90
C ALA A 423 13.17 -2.30 15.38
N ASP A 424 12.44 -1.51 16.18
CA ASP A 424 12.73 -1.37 17.61
C ASP A 424 12.40 -2.64 18.40
N TYR A 425 11.37 -3.41 18.03
CA TYR A 425 11.16 -4.72 18.65
C TYR A 425 12.31 -5.69 18.34
N SER A 426 12.76 -5.77 17.08
CA SER A 426 13.88 -6.65 16.69
C SER A 426 15.16 -6.32 17.45
N ARG A 427 15.48 -5.02 17.54
CA ARG A 427 16.60 -4.46 18.32
C ARG A 427 16.57 -4.92 19.79
N ARG A 428 15.42 -4.74 20.48
CA ARG A 428 15.22 -5.17 21.87
C ARG A 428 15.32 -6.69 22.04
N LEU A 429 14.76 -7.47 21.11
CA LEU A 429 14.83 -8.93 21.13
C LEU A 429 16.28 -9.43 20.99
N TYR A 430 17.05 -8.90 20.04
CA TYR A 430 18.42 -9.38 19.77
C TYR A 430 19.41 -9.08 20.91
N GLN A 431 19.12 -8.07 21.72
CA GLN A 431 19.82 -7.78 22.97
C GLN A 431 19.56 -8.84 24.07
N GLN A 432 18.40 -9.51 24.03
CA GLN A 432 17.95 -10.49 25.03
C GLN A 432 18.25 -11.95 24.64
N LEU A 433 18.32 -12.27 23.35
CA LEU A 433 18.49 -13.64 22.85
C LEU A 433 19.74 -14.38 23.40
N GLU A 434 20.87 -13.70 23.66
CA GLU A 434 22.04 -14.38 24.26
C GLU A 434 21.75 -14.85 25.70
N GLN A 435 20.94 -14.09 26.45
CA GLN A 435 20.53 -14.44 27.82
C GLN A 435 19.51 -15.59 27.84
N GLU A 436 18.64 -15.65 26.83
CA GLU A 436 17.65 -16.73 26.69
C GLU A 436 18.26 -18.04 26.19
N THR A 437 19.24 -17.99 25.28
CA THR A 437 19.67 -19.15 24.48
C THR A 437 21.11 -19.59 24.71
N GLY A 438 21.94 -18.76 25.34
CA GLY A 438 23.40 -18.95 25.40
C GLY A 438 24.13 -18.76 24.06
N VAL A 439 23.42 -18.47 22.95
CA VAL A 439 24.00 -18.21 21.63
C VAL A 439 24.36 -16.73 21.52
N LYS A 440 25.64 -16.44 21.29
CA LYS A 440 26.11 -15.06 21.10
C LYS A 440 25.62 -14.49 19.78
N THR A 441 24.68 -13.54 19.82
CA THR A 441 24.11 -12.89 18.63
C THR A 441 25.05 -11.88 17.97
N GLY A 442 26.21 -11.60 18.58
CA GLY A 442 27.10 -10.52 18.16
C GLY A 442 26.52 -9.12 18.36
N TYR A 443 25.48 -8.98 19.19
CA TYR A 443 24.81 -7.71 19.45
C TYR A 443 25.74 -6.68 20.09
N MET A 444 25.97 -5.58 19.40
CA MET A 444 26.69 -4.41 19.90
C MET A 444 25.87 -3.14 19.60
N ARG A 445 25.48 -2.42 20.64
CA ARG A 445 24.86 -1.10 20.54
C ARG A 445 25.94 -0.06 20.22
N THR A 446 26.21 0.14 18.94
CA THR A 446 27.14 1.14 18.42
C THR A 446 26.47 2.49 18.14
N GLY A 447 25.14 2.50 18.01
CA GLY A 447 24.40 3.64 17.48
C GLY A 447 24.56 3.80 15.96
N SER A 448 23.81 4.73 15.39
CA SER A 448 23.90 5.10 13.98
C SER A 448 23.96 6.61 13.77
N ILE A 449 24.61 7.04 12.68
CA ILE A 449 24.69 8.43 12.25
C ILE A 449 24.27 8.48 10.77
N SER A 450 23.07 8.99 10.51
CA SER A 450 22.58 9.26 9.15
C SER A 450 22.95 10.68 8.73
N LEU A 451 23.71 10.82 7.64
CA LEU A 451 24.28 12.10 7.20
C LEU A 451 23.34 12.88 6.27
N ALA A 452 23.53 14.20 6.22
CA ALA A 452 22.90 15.10 5.25
C ALA A 452 23.96 16.02 4.60
N GLN A 453 24.18 15.82 3.30
CA GLN A 453 24.99 16.74 2.45
C GLN A 453 24.17 17.94 1.98
N THR A 454 22.84 17.90 2.14
CA THR A 454 21.91 18.94 1.69
C THR A 454 20.93 19.36 2.78
N GLN A 455 20.43 20.59 2.71
CA GLN A 455 19.39 21.09 3.61
C GLN A 455 18.09 20.29 3.49
N ASP A 456 17.73 19.85 2.29
CA ASP A 456 16.55 19.00 2.07
C ASP A 456 16.70 17.60 2.66
N ARG A 457 17.91 17.00 2.62
CA ARG A 457 18.18 15.77 3.38
C ARG A 457 18.06 16.01 4.88
N LEU A 458 18.55 17.14 5.39
CA LEU A 458 18.40 17.51 6.80
C LEU A 458 16.92 17.73 7.19
N ILE A 459 16.08 18.27 6.30
CA ILE A 459 14.61 18.35 6.48
C ILE A 459 13.99 16.93 6.55
N SER A 460 14.42 16.01 5.70
CA SER A 460 13.98 14.60 5.75
C SER A 460 14.38 13.93 7.08
N LEU A 461 15.61 14.13 7.54
CA LEU A 461 16.10 13.63 8.83
C LEU A 461 15.38 14.28 10.01
N LYS A 462 15.08 15.58 9.97
CA LYS A 462 14.24 16.28 10.97
C LYS A 462 12.86 15.63 11.11
N ARG A 463 12.19 15.32 9.98
CA ARG A 463 10.90 14.60 9.98
C ARG A 463 11.01 13.21 10.60
N ILE A 464 12.15 12.52 10.46
CA ILE A 464 12.41 11.25 11.15
C ILE A 464 12.66 11.47 12.65
N ALA A 465 13.44 12.48 13.03
CA ALA A 465 13.75 12.78 14.44
C ALA A 465 12.50 13.02 15.29
N SER A 466 11.53 13.83 14.82
CA SER A 466 10.25 14.02 15.51
C SER A 466 9.50 12.70 15.73
N ARG A 467 9.59 11.77 14.76
CA ARG A 467 8.90 10.48 14.76
C ARG A 467 9.57 9.44 15.69
N LEU A 468 10.89 9.48 15.85
CA LEU A 468 11.63 8.63 16.79
C LEU A 468 11.37 9.04 18.25
N LYS A 469 11.35 10.35 18.54
CA LYS A 469 11.06 10.89 19.89
C LYS A 469 9.73 10.38 20.45
N ILE A 470 8.71 10.24 19.61
CA ILE A 470 7.38 9.74 19.96
C ILE A 470 7.38 8.25 20.32
N MET A 471 8.22 7.46 19.65
CA MET A 471 8.42 6.05 19.98
C MET A 471 9.27 5.84 21.24
N GLY A 472 9.67 6.93 21.93
CA GLY A 472 10.61 6.87 23.05
C GLY A 472 12.04 6.49 22.64
N ILE A 473 12.37 6.56 21.34
CA ILE A 473 13.70 6.20 20.81
C ILE A 473 14.61 7.44 20.92
N PRO A 474 15.70 7.40 21.70
CA PRO A 474 16.62 8.53 21.83
C PRO A 474 17.26 8.88 20.49
N CYS A 475 17.16 10.14 20.08
CA CYS A 475 17.80 10.65 18.87
C CYS A 475 18.16 12.13 18.98
N GLU A 476 19.23 12.53 18.30
CA GLU A 476 19.81 13.87 18.33
C GLU A 476 20.11 14.35 16.91
N LEU A 477 19.72 15.57 16.56
CA LEU A 477 20.15 16.23 15.33
C LEU A 477 21.46 16.95 15.63
N ILE A 478 22.56 16.45 15.07
CA ILE A 478 23.91 16.86 15.43
C ILE A 478 24.58 17.70 14.33
N PRO A 479 25.38 18.73 14.70
CA PRO A 479 26.17 19.49 13.74
C PRO A 479 27.35 18.68 13.20
N PRO A 480 27.93 19.02 12.03
CA PRO A 480 29.06 18.28 11.44
C PRO A 480 30.24 18.09 12.39
N LYS A 481 30.58 19.10 13.20
CA LYS A 481 31.65 19.00 14.22
C LYS A 481 31.43 17.89 15.25
N ARG A 482 30.18 17.53 15.55
CA ARG A 482 29.83 16.44 16.48
C ARG A 482 29.90 15.07 15.80
N VAL A 483 29.72 14.99 14.48
CA VAL A 483 29.98 13.76 13.71
C VAL A 483 31.45 13.36 13.83
N ALA A 484 32.38 14.29 13.61
CA ALA A 484 33.82 14.02 13.75
C ALA A 484 34.27 13.68 15.18
N GLN A 485 33.51 14.08 16.22
CA GLN A 485 33.75 13.64 17.61
C GLN A 485 33.28 12.22 17.89
N LEU A 486 32.28 11.72 17.14
CA LEU A 486 31.73 10.37 17.29
C LEU A 486 32.39 9.36 16.34
N HIS A 487 32.91 9.83 15.20
CA HIS A 487 33.61 9.02 14.20
C HIS A 487 34.68 9.87 13.49
N SER A 488 35.90 9.87 14.04
CA SER A 488 37.02 10.76 13.62
C SER A 488 37.37 10.72 12.13
N PHE A 489 37.35 9.53 11.52
CA PHE A 489 37.68 9.31 10.11
C PHE A 489 36.63 9.83 9.10
N ILE A 490 35.49 10.36 9.55
CA ILE A 490 34.49 10.92 8.65
C ILE A 490 34.90 12.32 8.20
N ASN A 491 35.07 12.50 6.91
CA ASN A 491 35.07 13.82 6.28
C ASN A 491 33.71 14.50 6.55
N ILE A 492 33.75 15.71 7.10
CA ILE A 492 32.55 16.49 7.49
C ILE A 492 32.39 17.80 6.71
N HIS A 493 33.28 18.10 5.76
CA HIS A 493 33.37 19.44 5.13
C HIS A 493 32.22 19.77 4.18
N ASP A 494 31.53 18.75 3.66
CA ASP A 494 30.35 18.82 2.78
C ASP A 494 29.02 18.63 3.51
N LEU A 495 29.04 18.43 4.85
CA LEU A 495 27.84 18.12 5.62
C LEU A 495 27.14 19.38 6.13
N VAL A 496 25.81 19.39 6.04
CA VAL A 496 24.95 20.38 6.69
C VAL A 496 24.58 19.93 8.12
N GLY A 497 24.50 18.62 8.34
CA GLY A 497 24.25 18.02 9.66
C GLY A 497 24.05 16.50 9.57
N ALA A 498 23.66 15.89 10.68
CA ALA A 498 23.31 14.47 10.74
C ALA A 498 22.23 14.18 11.80
N LEU A 499 21.62 12.99 11.73
CA LEU A 499 20.78 12.42 12.77
C LEU A 499 21.52 11.26 13.44
N HIS A 500 21.76 11.38 14.74
CA HIS A 500 22.39 10.38 15.58
C HIS A 500 21.33 9.62 16.39
N VAL A 501 21.39 8.29 16.40
CA VAL A 501 20.52 7.40 17.18
C VAL A 501 21.41 6.46 18.00
N PRO A 502 21.67 6.74 19.29
CA PRO A 502 22.58 5.95 20.12
C PRO A 502 22.11 4.51 20.38
N GLU A 503 20.81 4.23 20.23
CA GLU A 503 20.20 2.95 20.53
C GLU A 503 20.25 1.92 19.39
N ASP A 504 20.57 2.36 18.16
CA ASP A 504 20.78 1.47 17.01
C ASP A 504 21.97 0.51 17.24
N ALA A 505 21.98 -0.63 16.56
CA ALA A 505 22.90 -1.72 16.85
C ALA A 505 23.42 -2.44 15.60
N ILE A 506 24.47 -3.23 15.80
CA ILE A 506 24.95 -4.23 14.84
C ILE A 506 24.85 -5.63 15.48
N VAL A 507 24.58 -6.64 14.66
CA VAL A 507 24.47 -8.06 15.03
C VAL A 507 25.16 -8.94 14.01
N SER A 508 25.39 -10.22 14.35
CA SER A 508 25.59 -11.27 13.35
C SER A 508 24.24 -11.86 12.95
N SER A 509 23.79 -11.58 11.73
CA SER A 509 22.49 -12.02 11.23
C SER A 509 22.33 -13.55 11.20
N ALA A 510 23.43 -14.28 11.01
CA ALA A 510 23.45 -15.74 11.07
C ALA A 510 23.31 -16.25 12.50
N ASP A 511 24.04 -15.67 13.47
CA ASP A 511 23.99 -16.12 14.87
C ASP A 511 22.66 -15.73 15.56
N VAL A 512 22.06 -14.60 15.18
CA VAL A 512 20.66 -14.26 15.53
C VAL A 512 19.68 -15.31 14.99
N THR A 513 19.88 -15.78 13.76
CA THR A 513 19.02 -16.81 13.14
C THR A 513 19.16 -18.15 13.85
N LEU A 514 20.38 -18.51 14.27
CA LEU A 514 20.67 -19.71 15.06
C LEU A 514 20.13 -19.61 16.50
N ALA A 515 20.22 -18.45 17.14
CA ALA A 515 19.62 -18.20 18.46
C ALA A 515 18.09 -18.40 18.42
N LEU A 516 17.42 -17.80 17.43
CA LEU A 516 15.98 -17.97 17.20
C LEU A 516 15.62 -19.45 16.90
N ALA A 517 16.42 -20.14 16.09
CA ALA A 517 16.22 -21.57 15.80
C ALA A 517 16.37 -22.45 17.05
N ASN A 518 17.39 -22.21 17.87
CA ASN A 518 17.62 -22.94 19.11
C ASN A 518 16.50 -22.69 20.14
N ALA A 519 16.05 -21.44 20.29
CA ALA A 519 14.91 -21.09 21.14
C ALA A 519 13.60 -21.74 20.67
N ALA A 520 13.37 -21.78 19.35
CA ALA A 520 12.22 -22.48 18.77
C ALA A 520 12.28 -24.00 19.00
N ALA A 521 13.44 -24.62 18.75
CA ALA A 521 13.65 -26.05 18.98
C ALA A 521 13.48 -26.44 20.46
N ALA A 522 13.96 -25.61 21.39
CA ALA A 522 13.76 -25.80 22.83
C ALA A 522 12.27 -25.78 23.25
N ASN A 523 11.41 -25.09 22.50
CA ASN A 523 9.95 -25.07 22.71
C ASN A 523 9.21 -26.19 21.95
N GLY A 524 9.93 -27.08 21.26
CA GLY A 524 9.40 -28.25 20.53
C GLY A 524 9.23 -28.08 19.02
N VAL A 525 9.78 -27.04 18.39
CA VAL A 525 9.77 -26.91 16.91
C VAL A 525 10.70 -27.93 16.28
N GLN A 526 10.21 -28.68 15.29
CA GLN A 526 11.03 -29.58 14.48
C GLN A 526 11.68 -28.80 13.32
N ILE A 527 13.00 -28.89 13.19
CA ILE A 527 13.76 -28.17 12.16
C ILE A 527 14.49 -29.18 11.29
N HIS A 528 14.19 -29.18 9.97
CA HIS A 528 14.81 -30.07 9.00
C HIS A 528 15.52 -29.26 7.91
N GLU A 529 16.85 -29.21 8.01
CA GLU A 529 17.73 -28.79 6.92
C GLU A 529 17.73 -29.84 5.78
N ARG A 530 18.32 -29.48 4.63
CA ARG A 530 18.40 -30.31 3.41
C ARG A 530 17.07 -30.98 3.03
N THR A 531 15.98 -30.23 3.14
CA THR A 531 14.62 -30.69 2.84
C THR A 531 13.91 -29.62 2.01
N SER A 532 13.72 -29.88 0.73
CA SER A 532 13.19 -28.92 -0.25
C SER A 532 11.68 -29.05 -0.38
N VAL A 533 10.95 -27.96 -0.20
CA VAL A 533 9.52 -27.88 -0.55
C VAL A 533 9.38 -27.80 -2.07
N ILE A 534 8.54 -28.65 -2.65
CA ILE A 534 8.30 -28.74 -4.11
C ILE A 534 6.97 -28.06 -4.46
N HIS A 535 5.89 -28.43 -3.77
CA HIS A 535 4.54 -27.89 -3.95
C HIS A 535 3.81 -27.76 -2.61
N VAL A 536 2.93 -26.78 -2.49
CA VAL A 536 1.96 -26.70 -1.39
C VAL A 536 0.65 -27.27 -1.86
N LEU A 537 0.18 -28.31 -1.19
CA LEU A 537 -1.07 -29.00 -1.47
C LEU A 537 -2.26 -28.20 -0.93
N GLY A 538 -3.39 -28.27 -1.62
CA GLY A 538 -4.61 -27.64 -1.15
C GLY A 538 -5.86 -28.21 -1.82
N GLN A 539 -7.00 -28.01 -1.15
CA GLN A 539 -8.32 -28.42 -1.62
C GLN A 539 -9.31 -27.32 -1.28
N LYS A 540 -10.25 -27.01 -2.19
CA LYS A 540 -11.25 -25.93 -2.04
C LYS A 540 -10.65 -24.56 -1.62
N GLY A 541 -9.45 -24.22 -2.09
CA GLY A 541 -8.79 -22.96 -1.70
C GLY A 541 -8.24 -22.94 -0.26
N CYS A 542 -8.13 -24.08 0.41
CA CYS A 542 -7.43 -24.21 1.71
C CYS A 542 -6.11 -24.98 1.53
N VAL A 543 -5.09 -24.68 2.33
CA VAL A 543 -3.90 -25.55 2.48
C VAL A 543 -4.31 -26.88 3.12
N THR A 544 -3.76 -27.98 2.63
CA THR A 544 -3.95 -29.34 3.20
C THR A 544 -2.65 -30.09 3.49
N GLY A 545 -1.52 -29.62 2.96
CA GLY A 545 -0.22 -30.26 3.15
C GLY A 545 0.89 -29.65 2.30
N VAL A 546 2.07 -30.25 2.38
CA VAL A 546 3.27 -29.83 1.65
C VAL A 546 3.98 -31.08 1.12
N ASP A 547 4.28 -31.08 -0.18
CA ASP A 547 5.14 -32.08 -0.81
C ASP A 547 6.61 -31.63 -0.74
N THR A 548 7.47 -32.52 -0.26
CA THR A 548 8.92 -32.32 -0.17
C THR A 548 9.69 -33.39 -0.95
N ASP A 549 10.97 -33.13 -1.19
CA ASP A 549 11.93 -34.13 -1.71
C ASP A 549 12.14 -35.36 -0.79
N ARG A 550 11.60 -35.34 0.44
CA ARG A 550 11.70 -36.41 1.44
C ARG A 550 10.35 -36.97 1.89
N GLY A 551 9.24 -36.57 1.27
CA GLY A 551 7.87 -37.04 1.56
C GLY A 551 6.84 -35.93 1.73
N MET A 552 5.58 -36.30 1.95
CA MET A 552 4.48 -35.37 2.21
C MET A 552 4.31 -35.12 3.72
N ILE A 553 3.98 -33.88 4.09
CA ILE A 553 3.52 -33.52 5.44
C ILE A 553 2.10 -32.96 5.32
N GLU A 554 1.12 -33.54 6.01
CA GLU A 554 -0.22 -32.95 6.15
C GLU A 554 -0.16 -31.72 7.06
N CYS A 555 -0.81 -30.61 6.67
CA CYS A 555 -0.90 -29.43 7.53
C CYS A 555 -2.06 -28.50 7.18
N SER A 556 -2.52 -27.72 8.17
CA SER A 556 -3.55 -26.68 7.97
C SER A 556 -2.97 -25.31 7.61
N TYR A 557 -1.70 -25.06 7.95
CA TYR A 557 -1.04 -23.77 7.73
C TYR A 557 0.31 -23.95 7.04
N PHE A 558 0.58 -23.09 6.06
CA PHE A 558 1.88 -22.98 5.39
C PHE A 558 2.41 -21.55 5.48
N VAL A 559 3.70 -21.37 5.75
CA VAL A 559 4.35 -20.05 5.77
C VAL A 559 5.51 -20.01 4.79
N ASN A 560 5.35 -19.21 3.73
CA ASN A 560 6.40 -18.95 2.75
C ASN A 560 7.35 -17.85 3.25
N CYS A 561 8.40 -18.25 3.95
CA CYS A 561 9.53 -17.42 4.37
C CYS A 561 10.75 -17.57 3.44
N ALA A 562 10.57 -18.12 2.24
CA ALA A 562 11.62 -18.59 1.35
C ALA A 562 12.37 -17.47 0.58
N GLY A 563 12.57 -16.29 1.18
CA GLY A 563 13.40 -15.21 0.65
C GLY A 563 13.13 -14.86 -0.83
N GLN A 564 14.16 -14.98 -1.67
CA GLN A 564 14.05 -14.79 -3.13
C GLN A 564 13.26 -15.91 -3.84
N TRP A 565 13.33 -17.15 -3.34
CA TRP A 565 12.64 -18.32 -3.90
C TRP A 565 11.12 -18.25 -3.68
N ALA A 566 10.65 -17.42 -2.75
CA ALA A 566 9.24 -17.28 -2.40
C ALA A 566 8.34 -16.96 -3.61
N TYR A 567 8.84 -16.19 -4.59
CA TYR A 567 8.13 -15.93 -5.85
C TYR A 567 7.91 -17.20 -6.68
N GLU A 568 8.95 -18.02 -6.86
CA GLU A 568 8.87 -19.24 -7.66
C GLU A 568 8.03 -20.31 -6.96
N LEU A 569 8.16 -20.44 -5.64
CA LEU A 569 7.34 -21.32 -4.81
C LEU A 569 5.89 -20.84 -4.65
N GLY A 570 5.61 -19.56 -4.86
CA GLY A 570 4.25 -19.04 -4.99
C GLY A 570 3.61 -19.49 -6.31
N LEU A 571 4.36 -19.38 -7.41
CA LEU A 571 3.89 -19.71 -8.76
C LEU A 571 3.91 -21.22 -9.11
N SER A 572 4.59 -22.08 -8.34
CA SER A 572 4.66 -23.53 -8.60
C SER A 572 3.44 -24.32 -8.13
N ASN A 573 2.46 -23.68 -7.49
CA ASN A 573 1.24 -24.32 -7.01
C ASN A 573 0.17 -24.41 -8.10
N GLU A 574 -0.69 -25.44 -8.04
CA GLU A 574 -1.81 -25.64 -8.99
C GLU A 574 -2.72 -24.40 -9.12
N GLU A 575 -2.92 -23.71 -7.99
CA GLU A 575 -3.49 -22.36 -7.94
C GLU A 575 -2.37 -21.40 -7.49
N PRO A 576 -1.82 -20.57 -8.40
CA PRO A 576 -0.67 -19.73 -8.11
C PRO A 576 -0.92 -18.69 -7.00
N VAL A 577 0.03 -18.58 -6.07
CA VAL A 577 0.08 -17.50 -5.06
C VAL A 577 0.98 -16.38 -5.59
N SER A 578 0.39 -15.22 -5.81
CA SER A 578 1.02 -14.07 -6.48
C SER A 578 1.84 -13.22 -5.51
N ILE A 579 3.15 -13.51 -5.37
CA ILE A 579 4.07 -12.86 -4.40
C ILE A 579 5.06 -11.93 -5.14
N PRO A 580 4.75 -10.64 -5.35
CA PRO A 580 5.55 -9.78 -6.22
C PRO A 580 6.87 -9.35 -5.57
N LEU A 581 7.96 -10.04 -5.92
CA LEU A 581 9.33 -9.64 -5.59
C LEU A 581 10.31 -10.02 -6.70
N HIS A 582 11.47 -9.37 -6.74
CA HIS A 582 12.56 -9.69 -7.67
C HIS A 582 13.91 -9.65 -6.97
N ALA A 583 14.86 -10.46 -7.44
CA ALA A 583 16.23 -10.43 -6.95
C ALA A 583 17.08 -9.41 -7.72
N CYS A 584 18.03 -8.80 -7.01
CA CYS A 584 19.03 -7.89 -7.56
C CYS A 584 20.38 -8.17 -6.88
N GLU A 585 21.48 -7.95 -7.60
CA GLU A 585 22.82 -7.89 -7.00
C GLU A 585 22.91 -6.76 -5.97
N HIS A 586 23.64 -7.02 -4.88
CA HIS A 586 23.92 -6.08 -3.81
C HIS A 586 25.37 -6.22 -3.36
N PHE A 587 26.06 -5.10 -3.18
CA PHE A 587 27.51 -5.06 -3.02
C PHE A 587 27.96 -4.48 -1.67
N TYR A 588 28.98 -5.10 -1.08
CA TYR A 588 29.79 -4.49 -0.02
C TYR A 588 31.22 -4.99 -0.01
N LEU A 589 32.16 -4.11 0.35
CA LEU A 589 33.56 -4.45 0.57
C LEU A 589 33.83 -4.82 2.04
N LEU A 590 34.87 -5.62 2.25
CA LEU A 590 35.48 -5.93 3.55
C LEU A 590 36.96 -5.56 3.52
N THR A 591 37.51 -4.95 4.56
CA THR A 591 38.93 -4.53 4.60
C THR A 591 39.73 -5.23 5.69
N ARG A 592 41.06 -5.13 5.61
CA ARG A 592 41.95 -5.45 6.72
C ARG A 592 41.82 -4.42 7.86
N PRO A 593 42.32 -4.74 9.07
CA PRO A 593 42.36 -3.80 10.17
C PRO A 593 43.14 -2.53 9.84
N LEU A 594 42.67 -1.38 10.32
CA LEU A 594 43.37 -0.11 10.17
C LEU A 594 44.67 -0.09 11.00
N LYS A 595 45.63 0.75 10.62
CA LYS A 595 46.84 1.05 11.44
C LYS A 595 46.47 1.55 12.85
N THR A 596 45.40 2.31 12.94
CA THR A 596 44.71 2.68 14.18
C THR A 596 43.28 2.12 14.08
N PRO A 597 43.00 0.93 14.64
CA PRO A 597 41.71 0.26 14.47
C PRO A 597 40.52 1.12 14.89
N LEU A 598 39.41 1.00 14.17
CA LEU A 598 38.12 1.51 14.67
C LEU A 598 37.71 0.70 15.90
N GLU A 599 37.26 1.37 16.94
CA GLU A 599 36.65 0.70 18.08
C GLU A 599 35.40 -0.09 17.63
N SER A 600 35.14 -1.24 18.26
CA SER A 600 33.89 -1.98 18.01
C SER A 600 32.65 -1.17 18.40
N SER A 601 32.81 -0.16 19.26
CA SER A 601 31.80 0.83 19.70
C SER A 601 31.47 1.90 18.66
N THR A 602 32.28 2.10 17.60
CA THR A 602 32.10 3.23 16.68
C THR A 602 30.75 3.17 15.96
N PRO A 603 29.96 4.27 15.93
CA PRO A 603 28.63 4.29 15.29
C PRO A 603 28.63 3.91 13.81
N THR A 604 27.56 3.24 13.40
CA THR A 604 27.30 2.92 11.99
C THR A 604 26.97 4.19 11.22
N VAL A 605 27.71 4.52 10.17
CA VAL A 605 27.47 5.71 9.34
C VAL A 605 26.64 5.35 8.12
N VAL A 606 25.63 6.16 7.81
CA VAL A 606 24.82 6.04 6.60
C VAL A 606 24.83 7.37 5.85
N ASP A 607 25.55 7.41 4.73
CA ASP A 607 25.56 8.56 3.83
C ASP A 607 24.49 8.34 2.74
N LEU A 608 23.28 8.84 3.00
CA LEU A 608 22.14 8.68 2.10
C LEU A 608 22.32 9.43 0.77
N ASP A 609 23.11 10.50 0.76
CA ASP A 609 23.40 11.31 -0.43
C ASP A 609 24.58 10.72 -1.23
N GLY A 610 25.60 10.20 -0.53
CA GLY A 610 26.69 9.38 -1.08
C GLY A 610 26.28 7.95 -1.46
N ARG A 611 25.07 7.53 -1.06
CA ARG A 611 24.44 6.23 -1.30
C ARG A 611 25.15 5.02 -0.65
N ILE A 612 25.87 5.22 0.45
CA ILE A 612 26.65 4.19 1.15
C ILE A 612 26.30 4.05 2.64
N TYR A 613 26.59 2.88 3.20
CA TYR A 613 26.67 2.62 4.63
C TYR A 613 28.07 2.10 5.00
N ILE A 614 28.50 2.36 6.23
CA ILE A 614 29.84 2.04 6.74
C ILE A 614 29.71 1.61 8.20
N ARG A 615 30.42 0.55 8.61
CA ARG A 615 30.62 0.21 10.02
C ARG A 615 32.00 -0.39 10.30
N SER A 616 32.42 -0.34 11.56
CA SER A 616 33.55 -1.13 12.06
C SER A 616 33.33 -2.63 11.82
N TRP A 617 34.35 -3.32 11.33
CA TRP A 617 34.37 -4.77 11.08
C TRP A 617 35.77 -5.31 11.33
N GLN A 618 35.94 -6.12 12.38
CA GLN A 618 37.22 -6.76 12.77
C GLN A 618 38.40 -5.76 12.90
N GLY A 619 38.14 -4.50 13.28
CA GLY A 619 39.14 -3.43 13.37
C GLY A 619 39.43 -2.71 12.05
N GLY A 620 38.86 -3.18 10.93
CA GLY A 620 38.72 -2.48 9.65
C GLY A 620 37.30 -1.96 9.46
N ILE A 621 36.87 -1.85 8.20
CA ILE A 621 35.50 -1.46 7.82
C ILE A 621 34.80 -2.51 6.96
N LEU A 622 33.48 -2.56 7.10
CA LEU A 622 32.54 -3.10 6.12
C LEU A 622 31.78 -1.91 5.53
N SER A 623 31.78 -1.76 4.20
CA SER A 623 31.02 -0.70 3.53
C SER A 623 30.32 -1.19 2.27
N GLY A 624 29.05 -0.86 2.11
CA GLY A 624 28.25 -1.17 0.92
C GLY A 624 27.29 -0.03 0.59
N GLY A 625 26.42 -0.20 -0.40
CA GLY A 625 25.53 0.87 -0.83
C GLY A 625 24.45 0.45 -1.81
N PHE A 626 23.77 1.44 -2.39
CA PHE A 626 22.72 1.25 -3.39
C PHE A 626 22.98 2.15 -4.60
N GLU A 627 23.58 1.59 -5.65
CA GLU A 627 23.98 2.29 -6.87
C GLU A 627 22.80 2.89 -7.65
N LYS A 628 23.11 3.62 -8.72
CA LYS A 628 22.10 4.25 -9.60
C LYS A 628 21.63 3.36 -10.75
N ASN A 629 22.39 2.30 -11.05
CA ASN A 629 22.12 1.37 -12.15
C ASN A 629 22.28 -0.07 -11.64
N PRO A 630 21.27 -0.62 -10.95
CA PRO A 630 21.33 -1.94 -10.31
C PRO A 630 21.29 -3.08 -11.34
N LYS A 631 21.54 -4.32 -10.89
CA LYS A 631 21.53 -5.52 -11.74
C LYS A 631 20.44 -6.53 -11.31
N PRO A 632 19.31 -6.62 -12.02
CA PRO A 632 18.28 -7.63 -11.80
C PRO A 632 18.78 -9.02 -12.23
N ILE A 633 18.53 -10.03 -11.41
CA ILE A 633 19.09 -11.38 -11.59
C ILE A 633 17.99 -12.46 -11.53
N PHE A 634 18.32 -13.66 -12.01
CA PHE A 634 17.44 -14.83 -12.08
C PHE A 634 16.17 -14.64 -12.93
N THR A 635 16.34 -14.10 -14.14
CA THR A 635 15.25 -14.06 -15.14
C THR A 635 14.92 -15.45 -15.72
N GLU A 636 15.92 -16.32 -15.86
CA GLU A 636 15.82 -17.67 -16.42
C GLU A 636 16.64 -18.68 -15.60
N GLY A 637 16.26 -19.96 -15.63
CA GLY A 637 16.84 -21.03 -14.82
C GLY A 637 16.10 -21.27 -13.49
N LYS A 638 16.48 -22.33 -12.77
CA LYS A 638 16.13 -22.51 -11.35
C LYS A 638 17.17 -21.83 -10.48
N ASN A 639 16.74 -21.18 -9.40
CA ASN A 639 17.65 -20.71 -8.35
C ASN A 639 18.44 -21.87 -7.70
N GLN A 640 19.63 -21.58 -7.18
CA GLN A 640 20.47 -22.53 -6.44
C GLN A 640 19.86 -22.87 -5.06
N LEU A 641 20.28 -23.96 -4.43
CA LEU A 641 19.77 -24.38 -3.11
C LEU A 641 20.28 -23.49 -1.96
N GLU A 642 21.58 -23.17 -1.96
CA GLU A 642 22.16 -22.12 -1.10
C GLU A 642 22.53 -20.90 -1.95
N ILE A 643 22.62 -19.72 -1.31
CA ILE A 643 23.25 -18.57 -1.95
C ILE A 643 24.77 -18.68 -1.76
N HIS A 644 25.48 -18.81 -2.87
CA HIS A 644 26.91 -18.52 -2.97
C HIS A 644 27.12 -17.03 -3.28
N SER A 645 28.33 -16.51 -3.01
CA SER A 645 28.70 -15.18 -3.52
C SER A 645 28.63 -15.21 -5.04
N LEU A 646 28.04 -14.18 -5.62
CA LEU A 646 28.14 -13.90 -7.05
C LEU A 646 29.55 -13.40 -7.36
N GLN A 647 29.88 -13.29 -8.65
CA GLN A 647 31.18 -12.80 -9.10
C GLN A 647 31.38 -11.33 -8.70
N GLU A 648 32.60 -10.98 -8.29
CA GLU A 648 32.98 -9.59 -8.02
C GLU A 648 32.88 -8.74 -9.31
N ASP A 649 32.35 -7.53 -9.20
CA ASP A 649 32.34 -6.55 -10.29
C ASP A 649 32.80 -5.19 -9.75
N TRP A 650 34.07 -4.88 -10.04
CA TRP A 650 34.77 -3.72 -9.52
C TRP A 650 34.42 -2.43 -10.27
N ASP A 651 34.18 -2.51 -11.58
CA ASP A 651 33.76 -1.36 -12.40
C ASP A 651 32.36 -0.88 -12.00
N HIS A 652 31.47 -1.81 -11.67
CA HIS A 652 30.13 -1.51 -11.15
C HIS A 652 30.14 -0.96 -9.72
N PHE A 653 31.10 -1.39 -8.90
CA PHE A 653 31.24 -0.94 -7.51
C PHE A 653 32.01 0.39 -7.36
N GLU A 654 32.79 0.80 -8.37
CA GLU A 654 33.57 2.06 -8.39
C GLU A 654 32.79 3.28 -7.86
N PRO A 655 31.53 3.56 -8.24
CA PRO A 655 30.85 4.77 -7.78
C PRO A 655 30.57 4.77 -6.27
N LEU A 656 30.44 3.59 -5.65
CA LEU A 656 30.28 3.42 -4.20
C LEU A 656 31.65 3.51 -3.50
N LEU A 657 32.72 2.96 -4.10
CA LEU A 657 34.09 3.13 -3.60
C LEU A 657 34.54 4.60 -3.64
N SER A 658 34.27 5.31 -4.74
CA SER A 658 34.51 6.76 -4.88
C SER A 658 33.64 7.60 -3.94
N ALA A 659 32.49 7.10 -3.48
CA ALA A 659 31.73 7.72 -2.40
C ALA A 659 32.37 7.45 -1.03
N LEU A 660 32.84 6.23 -0.77
CA LEU A 660 33.53 5.85 0.46
C LEU A 660 34.82 6.66 0.65
N LEU A 661 35.68 6.75 -0.37
CA LEU A 661 36.93 7.51 -0.31
C LEU A 661 36.68 9.00 -0.11
N ARG A 662 35.59 9.57 -0.65
CA ARG A 662 35.19 10.96 -0.35
C ARG A 662 34.76 11.14 1.10
N ARG A 663 34.09 10.14 1.68
CA ARG A 663 33.55 10.16 3.05
C ARG A 663 34.59 9.79 4.11
N MET A 664 35.61 9.01 3.76
CA MET A 664 36.74 8.61 4.60
C MET A 664 38.06 8.59 3.79
N PRO A 665 38.69 9.76 3.53
CA PRO A 665 39.88 9.85 2.66
C PRO A 665 41.07 9.00 3.12
N ASP A 666 41.27 8.85 4.43
CA ASP A 666 42.38 8.06 5.01
C ASP A 666 42.32 6.55 4.65
N MET A 667 41.22 6.09 4.04
CA MET A 667 41.05 4.70 3.61
C MET A 667 41.67 4.41 2.23
N GLU A 668 42.20 5.39 1.50
CA GLU A 668 42.80 5.19 0.17
C GLU A 668 43.94 4.16 0.18
N ALA A 669 44.72 4.10 1.25
CA ALA A 669 45.84 3.17 1.42
C ALA A 669 45.46 1.83 2.08
N LEU A 670 44.18 1.46 2.13
CA LEU A 670 43.67 0.31 2.87
C LEU A 670 43.49 -0.94 2.00
N GLU A 671 44.01 -2.08 2.47
CA GLU A 671 43.89 -3.36 1.78
C GLU A 671 42.47 -3.92 1.90
N ILE A 672 41.79 -4.08 0.76
CA ILE A 672 40.49 -4.74 0.66
C ILE A 672 40.71 -6.26 0.68
N VAL A 673 39.96 -6.95 1.55
CA VAL A 673 40.00 -8.41 1.74
C VAL A 673 39.13 -9.14 0.72
N GLN A 674 37.95 -8.57 0.42
CA GLN A 674 36.96 -9.14 -0.50
C GLN A 674 35.97 -8.06 -0.94
N LEU A 675 35.48 -8.14 -2.19
CA LEU A 675 34.24 -7.50 -2.61
C LEU A 675 33.13 -8.56 -2.63
N VAL A 676 32.15 -8.43 -1.74
CA VAL A 676 31.00 -9.35 -1.71
C VAL A 676 29.93 -8.86 -2.65
N ASN A 677 29.56 -9.68 -3.63
CA ASN A 677 28.36 -9.55 -4.44
C ASN A 677 27.36 -10.64 -4.02
N CYS A 678 26.15 -10.25 -3.63
CA CYS A 678 25.12 -11.19 -3.16
C CYS A 678 23.72 -10.80 -3.64
N PRO A 679 22.80 -11.78 -3.86
CA PRO A 679 21.42 -11.50 -4.20
C PRO A 679 20.59 -11.03 -3.01
N GLU A 680 19.81 -9.96 -3.20
CA GLU A 680 18.76 -9.51 -2.27
C GLU A 680 17.43 -9.26 -3.01
N SER A 681 16.34 -9.44 -2.27
CA SER A 681 14.94 -9.40 -2.70
C SER A 681 14.29 -8.03 -2.47
N PHE A 682 13.74 -7.47 -3.54
CA PHE A 682 13.05 -6.18 -3.56
C PHE A 682 11.61 -6.30 -4.06
N THR A 683 10.72 -5.44 -3.55
CA THR A 683 9.28 -5.46 -3.87
C THR A 683 8.88 -4.22 -4.66
N PRO A 684 7.73 -4.22 -5.37
CA PRO A 684 7.34 -3.08 -6.21
C PRO A 684 7.16 -1.73 -5.52
N ASP A 685 7.07 -1.68 -4.19
CA ASP A 685 6.77 -0.47 -3.41
C ASP A 685 7.80 -0.15 -2.31
N MET A 686 8.96 -0.82 -2.30
CA MET A 686 9.99 -0.78 -1.23
C MET A 686 9.52 -1.26 0.16
N ARG A 687 8.37 -1.92 0.29
CA ARG A 687 7.86 -2.46 1.57
C ARG A 687 7.81 -3.98 1.56
N CYS A 688 8.06 -4.62 2.70
CA CYS A 688 7.98 -6.08 2.78
C CYS A 688 6.56 -6.63 2.54
N ILE A 689 6.48 -7.94 2.34
CA ILE A 689 5.24 -8.66 2.07
C ILE A 689 4.96 -9.59 3.24
N MET A 690 3.77 -9.47 3.82
CA MET A 690 3.28 -10.21 4.98
C MET A 690 1.83 -10.66 4.77
N GLY A 691 1.43 -11.79 5.36
CA GLY A 691 0.03 -12.14 5.60
C GLY A 691 -0.55 -13.26 4.73
N GLU A 692 -1.84 -13.54 4.93
CA GLU A 692 -2.61 -14.61 4.25
C GLU A 692 -2.88 -14.30 2.76
N SER A 693 -2.75 -15.33 1.91
CA SER A 693 -3.02 -15.29 0.48
C SER A 693 -4.49 -15.00 0.16
N PRO A 694 -4.79 -14.13 -0.83
CA PRO A 694 -6.17 -13.93 -1.32
C PRO A 694 -6.74 -15.12 -2.08
N THR A 695 -5.91 -16.07 -2.53
CA THR A 695 -6.33 -17.27 -3.28
C THR A 695 -6.35 -18.54 -2.42
N ARG A 696 -5.64 -18.57 -1.28
CA ARG A 696 -5.52 -19.80 -0.49
C ARG A 696 -5.48 -19.55 1.03
N GLN A 697 -6.56 -19.91 1.71
CA GLN A 697 -6.65 -19.87 3.18
C GLN A 697 -5.59 -20.79 3.80
N GLY A 698 -4.96 -20.32 4.88
CA GLY A 698 -3.85 -21.02 5.55
C GLY A 698 -2.49 -20.85 4.87
N TYR A 699 -2.40 -20.28 3.66
CA TYR A 699 -1.13 -19.94 3.02
C TYR A 699 -0.72 -18.50 3.40
N PHE A 700 0.29 -18.37 4.26
CA PHE A 700 0.87 -17.11 4.69
C PHE A 700 2.21 -16.83 4.00
N VAL A 701 2.60 -15.56 3.89
CA VAL A 701 3.87 -15.12 3.29
C VAL A 701 4.62 -14.21 4.25
N LEU A 702 5.95 -14.30 4.27
CA LEU A 702 6.83 -13.30 4.88
C LEU A 702 8.14 -13.15 4.09
N ALA A 703 8.15 -12.25 3.10
CA ALA A 703 9.22 -12.15 2.11
C ALA A 703 9.46 -10.71 1.59
N GLY A 704 10.44 -10.55 0.69
CA GLY A 704 10.71 -9.29 -0.03
C GLY A 704 11.20 -8.18 0.89
N MET A 705 12.31 -8.40 1.59
CA MET A 705 12.69 -7.56 2.75
C MET A 705 13.44 -6.26 2.39
N ASN A 706 13.67 -5.99 1.09
CA ASN A 706 14.25 -4.75 0.57
C ASN A 706 15.54 -4.35 1.31
N ALA A 707 16.49 -5.30 1.42
CA ALA A 707 17.76 -5.17 2.16
C ALA A 707 17.67 -4.85 3.67
N ALA A 708 16.46 -4.80 4.25
CA ALA A 708 16.22 -4.47 5.66
C ALA A 708 15.92 -5.70 6.55
N GLY A 709 16.07 -6.92 6.02
CA GLY A 709 15.64 -8.16 6.71
C GLY A 709 16.24 -8.36 8.11
N THR A 710 17.50 -7.97 8.34
CA THR A 710 18.10 -8.02 9.68
C THR A 710 17.50 -6.96 10.62
N SER A 711 17.13 -5.78 10.12
CA SER A 711 16.46 -4.78 10.97
C SER A 711 15.03 -5.20 11.33
N PHE A 712 14.32 -5.96 10.50
CA PHE A 712 12.90 -6.30 10.72
C PHE A 712 12.65 -7.68 11.33
N GLY A 713 13.60 -8.61 11.29
CA GLY A 713 13.34 -10.05 11.47
C GLY A 713 12.53 -10.43 12.71
N GLY A 714 12.88 -9.91 13.89
CA GLY A 714 12.17 -10.19 15.13
C GLY A 714 10.72 -9.70 15.09
N GLY A 715 10.52 -8.43 14.76
CA GLY A 715 9.19 -7.82 14.73
C GLY A 715 8.30 -8.39 13.61
N ALA A 716 8.89 -8.68 12.45
CA ALA A 716 8.21 -9.30 11.33
C ALA A 716 7.68 -10.71 11.69
N GLY A 717 8.51 -11.52 12.36
CA GLY A 717 8.08 -12.83 12.89
C GLY A 717 6.97 -12.70 13.93
N LYS A 718 7.09 -11.75 14.88
CA LYS A 718 6.06 -11.47 15.89
C LYS A 718 4.71 -11.14 15.27
N PHE A 719 4.64 -10.10 14.42
CA PHE A 719 3.36 -9.63 13.87
C PHE A 719 2.67 -10.67 12.98
N LEU A 720 3.42 -11.50 12.24
CA LEU A 720 2.84 -12.61 11.50
C LEU A 720 2.34 -13.72 12.44
N ALA A 721 3.13 -14.12 13.43
CA ALA A 721 2.75 -15.18 14.37
C ALA A 721 1.49 -14.79 15.17
N GLU A 722 1.40 -13.55 15.65
CA GLU A 722 0.20 -13.03 16.30
C GLU A 722 -1.01 -13.02 15.36
N TRP A 723 -0.84 -12.65 14.09
CA TRP A 723 -1.91 -12.71 13.09
C TRP A 723 -2.39 -14.16 12.86
N MET A 724 -1.48 -15.12 12.72
CA MET A 724 -1.81 -16.53 12.54
C MET A 724 -2.52 -17.12 13.77
N VAL A 725 -2.10 -16.75 14.99
CA VAL A 725 -2.66 -17.26 16.26
C VAL A 725 -4.03 -16.65 16.56
N ASN A 726 -4.19 -15.34 16.37
CA ASN A 726 -5.40 -14.60 16.76
C ASN A 726 -6.43 -14.46 15.63
N GLY A 727 -6.05 -14.75 14.38
CA GLY A 727 -6.82 -14.44 13.17
C GLY A 727 -6.71 -12.98 12.69
N TYR A 728 -6.21 -12.07 13.55
CA TYR A 728 -5.97 -10.66 13.24
C TYR A 728 -4.60 -10.20 13.80
N PRO A 729 -3.89 -9.28 13.11
CA PRO A 729 -2.60 -8.76 13.57
C PRO A 729 -2.79 -7.84 14.79
N SER A 730 -1.75 -7.65 15.60
CA SER A 730 -1.80 -6.78 16.80
C SER A 730 -1.69 -5.27 16.51
N ASP A 731 -1.45 -4.88 15.25
CA ASP A 731 -1.19 -3.51 14.82
C ASP A 731 -1.51 -3.36 13.32
N ASN A 732 -1.56 -2.13 12.79
CA ASN A 732 -1.91 -1.92 11.38
C ASN A 732 -0.76 -2.33 10.44
N VAL A 733 -0.84 -3.57 9.93
CA VAL A 733 0.06 -4.14 8.92
C VAL A 733 -0.41 -3.93 7.47
N TRP A 734 -1.51 -3.21 7.18
CA TRP A 734 -2.02 -3.02 5.81
C TRP A 734 -0.95 -2.54 4.79
N PRO A 735 -0.02 -1.62 5.12
CA PRO A 735 1.07 -1.24 4.21
C PRO A 735 2.01 -2.39 3.81
N LEU A 736 1.96 -3.52 4.51
CA LEU A 736 2.75 -4.73 4.31
C LEU A 736 1.92 -5.93 3.83
N ASP A 737 0.58 -5.85 3.85
CA ASP A 737 -0.29 -6.95 3.42
C ASP A 737 -0.03 -7.30 1.95
N LEU A 738 0.12 -8.60 1.66
CA LEU A 738 0.14 -9.18 0.32
C LEU A 738 -1.04 -8.69 -0.55
N LYS A 739 -2.23 -8.52 0.05
CA LYS A 739 -3.50 -8.17 -0.61
C LYS A 739 -3.57 -6.72 -1.12
N ARG A 740 -2.52 -5.91 -0.94
CA ARG A 740 -2.35 -4.60 -1.60
C ARG A 740 -1.96 -4.70 -3.08
N PHE A 741 -1.44 -5.85 -3.50
CA PHE A 741 -1.01 -6.13 -4.88
C PHE A 741 -2.03 -6.99 -5.64
N GLY A 742 -2.12 -6.78 -6.95
CA GLY A 742 -2.83 -7.64 -7.89
C GLY A 742 -1.87 -8.56 -8.65
N ALA A 743 -2.43 -9.46 -9.46
CA ALA A 743 -1.65 -10.40 -10.28
C ALA A 743 -0.72 -9.69 -11.30
N LEU A 744 -1.11 -8.51 -11.78
CA LEU A 744 -0.33 -7.71 -12.75
C LEU A 744 1.05 -7.33 -12.20
N GLN A 745 1.12 -6.98 -10.90
CA GLN A 745 2.37 -6.60 -10.22
C GLN A 745 3.34 -7.78 -10.03
N SER A 746 2.90 -9.03 -10.26
CA SER A 746 3.73 -10.24 -10.20
C SER A 746 4.30 -10.69 -11.56
N SER A 747 4.09 -9.92 -12.63
CA SER A 747 4.69 -10.20 -13.95
C SER A 747 6.22 -10.09 -13.88
N ARG A 748 6.96 -11.12 -14.34
CA ARG A 748 8.44 -11.14 -14.37
C ARG A 748 9.03 -9.88 -15.02
N THR A 749 8.45 -9.42 -16.13
CA THR A 749 8.92 -8.22 -16.86
C THR A 749 8.66 -6.93 -16.09
N PHE A 750 7.48 -6.81 -15.45
CA PHE A 750 7.20 -5.67 -14.57
C PHE A 750 8.16 -5.64 -13.39
N LEU A 751 8.32 -6.77 -12.69
CA LEU A 751 9.22 -6.92 -11.55
C LEU A 751 10.66 -6.56 -11.89
N ARG A 752 11.19 -7.08 -13.00
CA ARG A 752 12.53 -6.79 -13.51
C ARG A 752 12.74 -5.31 -13.82
N HIS A 753 11.75 -4.64 -14.43
CA HIS A 753 11.85 -3.21 -14.74
C HIS A 753 11.60 -2.31 -13.51
N ARG A 754 10.81 -2.78 -12.53
CA ARG A 754 10.52 -2.07 -11.28
C ARG A 754 11.70 -2.11 -10.32
N VAL A 755 12.43 -3.24 -10.20
CA VAL A 755 13.62 -3.30 -9.33
C VAL A 755 14.75 -2.38 -9.79
N MET A 756 14.87 -2.13 -11.10
CA MET A 756 15.80 -1.12 -11.67
C MET A 756 15.61 0.28 -11.06
N GLU A 757 14.40 0.59 -10.63
CA GLU A 757 14.04 1.88 -10.04
C GLU A 757 14.02 1.82 -8.50
N VAL A 758 13.40 0.76 -7.95
CA VAL A 758 13.20 0.54 -6.51
C VAL A 758 14.50 0.49 -5.72
N MET A 759 15.53 -0.20 -6.23
CA MET A 759 16.80 -0.38 -5.51
C MET A 759 17.55 0.97 -5.35
N PRO A 760 17.77 1.77 -6.42
CA PRO A 760 18.27 3.14 -6.31
C PRO A 760 17.42 4.07 -5.44
N LEU A 761 16.10 3.85 -5.38
CA LEU A 761 15.18 4.67 -4.60
C LEU A 761 15.32 4.47 -3.08
N ILE A 762 16.02 3.43 -2.58
CA ILE A 762 16.14 3.17 -1.13
C ILE A 762 16.79 4.35 -0.41
N TYR A 763 17.91 4.87 -0.92
CA TYR A 763 18.63 6.02 -0.36
C TYR A 763 18.36 7.36 -1.08
N GLU A 764 17.76 7.36 -2.28
CA GLU A 764 17.36 8.60 -2.98
C GLU A 764 16.48 9.53 -2.11
N LEU A 765 16.67 10.84 -2.26
CA LEU A 765 15.87 11.84 -1.55
C LEU A 765 14.44 11.92 -2.11
N LYS A 766 13.54 11.15 -1.48
CA LYS A 766 12.12 11.10 -1.81
C LYS A 766 11.36 12.27 -1.18
N VAL A 767 11.24 13.38 -1.93
CA VAL A 767 10.30 14.46 -1.64
C VAL A 767 8.84 13.96 -1.71
N PRO A 768 7.87 14.54 -0.98
CA PRO A 768 6.51 14.03 -0.94
C PRO A 768 5.80 14.12 -2.31
N ARG A 769 4.98 13.09 -2.62
CA ARG A 769 4.32 12.89 -3.93
C ARG A 769 5.28 12.80 -5.14
N TRP A 770 6.49 12.29 -4.92
CA TRP A 770 7.19 11.56 -5.97
C TRP A 770 6.34 10.37 -6.45
N ASP A 771 6.49 9.97 -7.71
CA ASP A 771 5.81 8.82 -8.32
C ASP A 771 6.82 7.94 -9.06
N PHE A 772 6.49 6.65 -9.17
CA PHE A 772 7.23 5.68 -9.96
C PHE A 772 7.22 6.00 -11.45
N GLN A 773 8.32 5.70 -12.15
CA GLN A 773 8.54 6.00 -13.56
C GLN A 773 8.51 4.75 -14.45
N THR A 774 8.97 3.59 -13.96
CA THR A 774 8.83 2.32 -14.68
C THR A 774 7.46 1.68 -14.40
N GLY A 775 7.08 0.65 -15.17
CA GLY A 775 5.83 -0.12 -14.92
C GLY A 775 4.54 0.71 -14.98
N ARG A 776 4.53 1.77 -15.79
CA ARG A 776 3.40 2.69 -16.01
C ARG A 776 2.50 2.20 -17.16
N GLN A 777 1.34 2.85 -17.32
CA GLN A 777 0.36 2.62 -18.40
C GLN A 777 -0.19 1.17 -18.46
N LEU A 778 -0.13 0.41 -17.36
CA LEU A 778 -0.63 -0.97 -17.30
C LEU A 778 -2.16 -1.07 -17.34
N ARG A 779 -2.85 -0.08 -16.74
CA ARG A 779 -4.30 0.07 -16.77
C ARG A 779 -4.61 1.54 -17.04
N THR A 780 -5.31 1.81 -18.12
CA THR A 780 -5.75 3.16 -18.52
C THR A 780 -7.26 3.18 -18.66
N SER A 781 -7.88 4.34 -18.47
CA SER A 781 -9.24 4.56 -18.95
C SER A 781 -9.21 4.81 -20.45
N PRO A 782 -10.34 4.67 -21.18
CA PRO A 782 -10.45 5.09 -22.60
C PRO A 782 -10.20 6.59 -22.83
N LEU A 783 -10.00 7.38 -21.77
CA LEU A 783 -9.77 8.81 -21.82
C LEU A 783 -8.29 9.18 -21.69
N TYR A 784 -7.39 8.22 -21.42
CA TYR A 784 -5.98 8.47 -21.10
C TYR A 784 -5.28 9.39 -22.11
N ASP A 785 -5.20 9.00 -23.39
CA ASP A 785 -4.53 9.77 -24.45
C ASP A 785 -5.12 11.18 -24.60
N ARG A 786 -6.43 11.32 -24.35
CA ARG A 786 -7.16 12.57 -24.48
C ARG A 786 -6.92 13.51 -23.30
N LEU A 787 -6.86 12.98 -22.09
CA LEU A 787 -6.55 13.75 -20.89
C LEU A 787 -5.07 14.15 -20.87
N ASP A 788 -4.17 13.29 -21.39
CA ASP A 788 -2.75 13.61 -21.57
C ASP A 788 -2.55 14.75 -22.57
N ALA A 789 -3.19 14.68 -23.74
CA ALA A 789 -3.22 15.76 -24.73
C ALA A 789 -3.87 17.06 -24.21
N GLN A 790 -4.61 17.00 -23.10
CA GLN A 790 -5.18 18.15 -22.38
C GLN A 790 -4.35 18.59 -21.16
N GLY A 791 -3.10 18.12 -21.04
CA GLY A 791 -2.14 18.56 -20.04
C GLY A 791 -2.22 17.83 -18.69
N ALA A 792 -2.88 16.67 -18.60
CA ALA A 792 -2.86 15.86 -17.39
C ALA A 792 -1.42 15.53 -16.96
N ARG A 793 -1.13 15.57 -15.65
CA ARG A 793 0.07 14.98 -15.04
C ARG A 793 -0.34 13.73 -14.27
N TRP A 794 0.35 12.61 -14.45
CA TRP A 794 -0.15 11.29 -14.03
C TRP A 794 0.50 10.73 -12.77
N MET A 795 -0.31 10.14 -11.88
CA MET A 795 0.13 9.25 -10.80
C MET A 795 -0.36 7.81 -11.03
N GLU A 796 0.35 6.82 -10.49
CA GLU A 796 -0.04 5.40 -10.55
C GLU A 796 -0.81 4.97 -9.29
N LYS A 797 -1.79 4.07 -9.42
CA LYS A 797 -2.33 3.30 -8.29
C LYS A 797 -2.96 1.96 -8.68
N HIS A 798 -2.42 0.86 -8.14
CA HIS A 798 -2.86 -0.52 -8.40
C HIS A 798 -2.93 -0.85 -9.92
N GLY A 799 -1.93 -0.35 -10.65
CA GLY A 799 -1.78 -0.42 -12.11
C GLY A 799 -2.46 0.70 -12.89
N PHE A 800 -3.35 1.49 -12.28
CA PHE A 800 -4.09 2.56 -12.95
C PHE A 800 -3.32 3.86 -13.05
N GLU A 801 -3.30 4.46 -14.24
CA GLU A 801 -2.97 5.86 -14.44
C GLU A 801 -4.11 6.77 -13.98
N ARG A 802 -3.81 7.81 -13.19
CA ARG A 802 -4.78 8.78 -12.65
C ARG A 802 -4.25 10.21 -12.74
N ALA A 803 -5.08 11.14 -13.21
CA ALA A 803 -4.67 12.55 -13.34
C ALA A 803 -4.53 13.20 -11.95
N LYS A 804 -3.33 13.72 -11.63
CA LYS A 804 -3.02 14.50 -10.43
C LYS A 804 -3.71 15.87 -10.48
N TYR A 805 -3.51 16.55 -11.60
CA TYR A 805 -3.95 17.90 -11.98
C TYR A 805 -3.71 18.08 -13.50
N PHE A 806 -4.22 19.17 -14.07
CA PHE A 806 -4.13 19.52 -15.49
C PHE A 806 -3.37 20.84 -15.70
N VAL A 807 -2.24 20.79 -16.41
CA VAL A 807 -1.40 21.97 -16.66
C VAL A 807 -2.01 22.84 -17.76
N PRO A 808 -2.24 24.14 -17.52
CA PRO A 808 -2.72 25.06 -18.56
C PRO A 808 -1.70 25.22 -19.71
N PRO A 809 -2.15 25.42 -20.97
CA PRO A 809 -1.27 25.73 -22.09
C PRO A 809 -0.33 26.91 -21.79
N GLY A 810 0.94 26.77 -22.18
CA GLY A 810 1.96 27.82 -22.01
C GLY A 810 2.74 27.78 -20.69
N LYS A 811 2.40 26.93 -19.72
CA LYS A 811 3.32 26.59 -18.61
C LYS A 811 4.35 25.55 -19.06
N ASP A 812 5.56 25.65 -18.49
CA ASP A 812 6.62 24.64 -18.72
C ASP A 812 6.29 23.34 -17.97
N LEU A 813 6.07 22.27 -18.74
CA LEU A 813 5.82 20.93 -18.23
C LEU A 813 7.08 20.30 -17.62
N LEU A 814 8.26 20.56 -18.20
CA LEU A 814 9.50 19.95 -17.75
C LEU A 814 9.93 20.51 -16.39
N ALA A 815 9.75 21.81 -16.16
CA ALA A 815 9.96 22.42 -14.86
C ALA A 815 9.04 21.82 -13.78
N LEU A 816 7.75 21.64 -14.08
CA LEU A 816 6.78 21.05 -13.15
C LEU A 816 7.05 19.57 -12.86
N ASP A 817 7.43 18.78 -13.86
CA ASP A 817 7.75 17.35 -13.69
C ASP A 817 9.13 17.11 -13.06
N GLN A 818 10.04 18.10 -13.08
CA GLN A 818 11.32 18.09 -12.35
C GLN A 818 11.23 18.67 -10.93
N SER A 819 10.12 19.30 -10.56
CA SER A 819 9.93 19.96 -9.27
C SER A 819 10.13 18.99 -8.09
N LYS A 820 11.03 19.36 -7.17
CA LYS A 820 11.28 18.65 -5.91
C LYS A 820 11.39 19.66 -4.77
N THR A 821 10.41 19.69 -3.87
CA THR A 821 10.38 20.62 -2.74
C THR A 821 9.70 20.02 -1.50
N PHE A 822 10.11 20.48 -0.31
CA PHE A 822 9.42 20.23 0.96
C PHE A 822 8.50 21.40 1.40
N TYR A 823 8.49 22.50 0.64
CA TYR A 823 7.73 23.73 0.86
C TYR A 823 6.46 23.75 -0.03
N LYS A 824 5.89 24.93 -0.29
CA LYS A 824 4.79 25.16 -1.24
C LYS A 824 5.06 24.46 -2.59
N PRO A 825 4.20 23.53 -3.04
CA PRO A 825 4.41 22.83 -4.31
C PRO A 825 4.04 23.68 -5.52
N ASP A 826 4.82 23.61 -6.61
CA ASP A 826 4.65 24.44 -7.82
C ASP A 826 3.30 24.24 -8.55
N TRP A 827 2.59 23.15 -8.25
CA TRP A 827 1.23 22.89 -8.75
C TRP A 827 0.12 23.57 -7.92
N PHE A 828 0.45 24.31 -6.85
CA PHE A 828 -0.50 24.93 -5.92
C PHE A 828 -1.58 25.75 -6.65
N ASP A 829 -1.20 26.76 -7.45
CA ASP A 829 -2.18 27.62 -8.14
C ASP A 829 -3.01 26.86 -9.19
N ILE A 830 -2.44 25.79 -9.77
CA ILE A 830 -3.13 24.96 -10.76
C ILE A 830 -4.26 24.19 -10.07
N VAL A 831 -3.96 23.56 -8.92
CA VAL A 831 -4.95 22.85 -8.11
C VAL A 831 -5.93 23.82 -7.45
N GLY A 832 -5.50 25.03 -7.06
CA GLY A 832 -6.40 26.09 -6.60
C GLY A 832 -7.43 26.48 -7.67
N ALA A 833 -7.01 26.63 -8.92
CA ALA A 833 -7.90 26.91 -10.05
C ALA A 833 -8.88 25.75 -10.35
N GLU A 834 -8.45 24.49 -10.18
CA GLU A 834 -9.34 23.32 -10.28
C GLU A 834 -10.36 23.28 -9.13
N VAL A 835 -9.93 23.48 -7.88
CA VAL A 835 -10.81 23.51 -6.69
C VAL A 835 -11.84 24.64 -6.80
N LYS A 836 -11.43 25.81 -7.29
CA LYS A 836 -12.34 26.93 -7.57
C LYS A 836 -13.38 26.56 -8.63
N CYS A 837 -12.95 25.94 -9.73
CA CYS A 837 -13.86 25.50 -10.79
C CYS A 837 -14.88 24.44 -10.31
N CYS A 838 -14.46 23.50 -9.45
CA CYS A 838 -15.34 22.53 -8.80
C CYS A 838 -16.40 23.16 -7.86
N LYS A 839 -16.20 24.40 -7.40
CA LYS A 839 -17.11 25.11 -6.48
C LYS A 839 -18.00 26.12 -7.19
N GLU A 840 -17.51 26.76 -8.25
CA GLU A 840 -18.19 27.89 -8.91
C GLU A 840 -18.84 27.51 -10.25
N ALA A 841 -18.36 26.46 -10.92
CA ALA A 841 -18.75 26.10 -12.29
C ALA A 841 -19.11 24.60 -12.38
N VAL A 842 -18.39 23.84 -13.19
CA VAL A 842 -18.47 22.38 -13.27
C VAL A 842 -17.14 21.78 -13.71
N CYS A 843 -16.80 20.62 -13.18
CA CYS A 843 -15.58 19.88 -13.44
C CYS A 843 -15.85 18.39 -13.70
N VAL A 844 -15.00 17.75 -14.48
CA VAL A 844 -14.94 16.29 -14.64
C VAL A 844 -13.67 15.76 -14.00
N ILE A 845 -13.78 14.75 -13.14
CA ILE A 845 -12.64 13.95 -12.66
C ILE A 845 -12.82 12.52 -13.14
N ASP A 846 -11.81 11.96 -13.81
CA ASP A 846 -11.76 10.53 -14.12
C ASP A 846 -11.46 9.73 -12.84
N MET A 847 -12.43 8.91 -12.44
CA MET A 847 -12.41 8.05 -11.25
C MET A 847 -12.41 6.56 -11.63
N SER A 848 -12.13 6.23 -12.90
CA SER A 848 -12.24 4.86 -13.45
C SER A 848 -11.43 3.81 -12.70
N SER A 849 -10.39 4.22 -11.95
CA SER A 849 -9.59 3.33 -11.12
C SER A 849 -10.33 2.75 -9.90
N PHE A 850 -11.51 3.25 -9.52
CA PHE A 850 -12.25 2.74 -8.36
C PHE A 850 -12.67 1.28 -8.57
N THR A 851 -12.61 0.49 -7.49
CA THR A 851 -12.99 -0.92 -7.45
C THR A 851 -14.51 -1.05 -7.58
N LYS A 852 -14.98 -1.97 -8.42
CA LYS A 852 -16.42 -2.14 -8.74
C LYS A 852 -16.79 -3.62 -8.74
N PHE A 853 -17.76 -4.02 -7.93
CA PHE A 853 -18.31 -5.37 -7.93
C PHE A 853 -19.80 -5.37 -8.28
N GLU A 854 -20.22 -6.31 -9.10
CA GLU A 854 -21.64 -6.66 -9.27
C GLU A 854 -21.96 -7.89 -8.42
N ILE A 855 -22.99 -7.76 -7.59
CA ILE A 855 -23.42 -8.79 -6.64
C ILE A 855 -24.90 -9.06 -6.90
N SER A 856 -25.27 -10.30 -7.25
CA SER A 856 -26.64 -10.62 -7.63
C SER A 856 -27.05 -12.05 -7.29
N SER A 857 -28.36 -12.31 -7.24
CA SER A 857 -28.88 -13.66 -6.97
C SER A 857 -30.09 -14.05 -7.81
N THR A 858 -30.32 -15.35 -7.99
CA THR A 858 -31.55 -15.86 -8.64
C THR A 858 -32.79 -15.58 -7.78
N GLY A 859 -32.66 -15.64 -6.44
CA GLY A 859 -33.67 -15.30 -5.44
C GLY A 859 -33.29 -14.06 -4.62
N GLY A 860 -33.58 -14.08 -3.31
CA GLY A 860 -33.30 -12.98 -2.39
C GLY A 860 -31.93 -13.01 -1.71
N GLN A 861 -31.14 -14.09 -1.90
CA GLN A 861 -29.93 -14.38 -1.12
C GLN A 861 -28.89 -13.26 -1.12
N ALA A 862 -28.76 -12.50 -2.22
CA ALA A 862 -27.83 -11.38 -2.28
C ALA A 862 -28.15 -10.29 -1.23
N LEU A 863 -29.43 -10.00 -0.95
CA LEU A 863 -29.79 -9.05 0.11
C LEU A 863 -29.42 -9.61 1.49
N GLU A 864 -29.81 -10.85 1.76
CA GLU A 864 -29.60 -11.52 3.05
C GLU A 864 -28.12 -11.59 3.44
N VAL A 865 -27.29 -12.05 2.50
CA VAL A 865 -25.82 -12.13 2.69
C VAL A 865 -25.22 -10.74 2.82
N LEU A 866 -25.60 -9.77 1.97
CA LEU A 866 -25.08 -8.40 2.10
C LEU A 866 -25.51 -7.73 3.42
N GLN A 867 -26.71 -8.02 3.94
CA GLN A 867 -27.12 -7.51 5.25
C GLN A 867 -26.26 -8.08 6.40
N TYR A 868 -25.77 -9.31 6.31
CA TYR A 868 -24.83 -9.84 7.30
C TYR A 868 -23.41 -9.25 7.18
N LEU A 869 -22.94 -9.00 5.95
CA LEU A 869 -21.58 -8.50 5.68
C LEU A 869 -21.39 -7.00 5.92
N PHE A 870 -22.45 -6.20 5.85
CA PHE A 870 -22.37 -4.74 5.86
C PHE A 870 -23.08 -4.12 7.07
N SER A 871 -22.44 -3.11 7.65
CA SER A 871 -22.85 -2.48 8.93
C SER A 871 -24.06 -1.53 8.84
N ASN A 872 -24.41 -1.05 7.65
CA ASN A 872 -25.65 -0.28 7.40
C ASN A 872 -26.79 -1.17 6.85
N ASP A 873 -28.01 -0.64 6.79
CA ASP A 873 -29.16 -1.32 6.20
C ASP A 873 -29.19 -1.19 4.66
N LEU A 874 -29.38 -2.32 3.97
CA LEU A 874 -29.38 -2.45 2.52
C LEU A 874 -30.75 -2.83 1.92
N ASP A 875 -31.81 -3.01 2.72
CA ASP A 875 -33.17 -3.24 2.19
C ASP A 875 -33.91 -1.93 1.79
N VAL A 876 -33.14 -0.89 1.48
CA VAL A 876 -33.61 0.39 0.94
C VAL A 876 -34.32 0.22 -0.42
N PRO A 877 -35.23 1.11 -0.85
CA PRO A 877 -35.91 0.97 -2.14
C PRO A 877 -34.93 0.89 -3.34
N VAL A 878 -35.37 0.23 -4.41
CA VAL A 878 -34.57 0.11 -5.64
C VAL A 878 -34.21 1.50 -6.18
N GLY A 879 -32.95 1.67 -6.56
CA GLY A 879 -32.35 2.94 -6.94
C GLY A 879 -31.61 3.64 -5.79
N HIS A 880 -31.82 3.31 -4.52
CA HIS A 880 -31.08 3.97 -3.44
C HIS A 880 -29.62 3.47 -3.33
N ILE A 881 -28.75 4.38 -2.88
CA ILE A 881 -27.33 4.15 -2.59
C ILE A 881 -27.12 4.26 -1.09
N VAL A 882 -26.42 3.28 -0.52
CA VAL A 882 -26.09 3.23 0.91
C VAL A 882 -24.59 3.39 1.11
N HIS A 883 -24.19 4.36 1.92
CA HIS A 883 -22.83 4.42 2.48
C HIS A 883 -22.73 3.48 3.67
N THR A 884 -21.79 2.55 3.62
CA THR A 884 -21.68 1.43 4.56
C THR A 884 -20.24 0.92 4.56
N GLY A 885 -19.92 0.01 5.49
CA GLY A 885 -18.63 -0.67 5.49
C GLY A 885 -18.74 -2.14 5.91
N MET A 886 -17.84 -2.97 5.39
CA MET A 886 -17.55 -4.29 5.95
C MET A 886 -16.62 -4.09 7.13
N LEU A 887 -16.95 -4.73 8.25
CA LEU A 887 -16.19 -4.64 9.49
C LEU A 887 -15.66 -6.01 9.89
N ASN A 888 -14.57 -6.03 10.66
CA ASN A 888 -14.14 -7.22 11.37
C ASN A 888 -14.88 -7.37 12.71
N HIS A 889 -14.67 -8.49 13.41
CA HIS A 889 -15.31 -8.77 14.70
C HIS A 889 -14.97 -7.76 15.80
N ASN A 890 -13.86 -7.02 15.68
CA ASN A 890 -13.47 -5.95 16.59
C ASN A 890 -14.12 -4.59 16.24
N GLY A 891 -15.01 -4.54 15.24
CA GLY A 891 -15.72 -3.34 14.80
C GLY A 891 -14.91 -2.40 13.90
N GLY A 892 -13.69 -2.79 13.51
CA GLY A 892 -12.81 -2.00 12.65
C GLY A 892 -13.13 -2.16 11.16
N TYR A 893 -12.86 -1.13 10.35
CA TYR A 893 -13.14 -1.14 8.92
C TYR A 893 -12.19 -2.02 8.10
N GLU A 894 -12.67 -3.14 7.58
CA GLU A 894 -12.02 -3.82 6.44
C GLU A 894 -12.29 -3.04 5.14
N ASN A 895 -13.46 -2.38 5.04
CA ASN A 895 -13.85 -1.62 3.85
C ASN A 895 -14.82 -0.48 4.21
N ASP A 896 -14.64 0.71 3.63
CA ASP A 896 -15.64 1.79 3.59
C ASP A 896 -16.04 2.01 2.12
N CYS A 897 -17.33 1.90 1.80
CA CYS A 897 -17.80 1.78 0.43
C CYS A 897 -19.15 2.47 0.19
N SER A 898 -19.65 2.33 -1.04
CA SER A 898 -21.02 2.70 -1.42
C SER A 898 -21.66 1.53 -2.16
N ILE A 899 -22.91 1.19 -1.83
CA ILE A 899 -23.66 0.11 -2.51
C ILE A 899 -24.95 0.69 -3.08
N ALA A 900 -25.13 0.59 -4.40
CA ALA A 900 -26.38 0.93 -5.07
C ALA A 900 -27.26 -0.31 -5.26
N ARG A 901 -28.53 -0.26 -4.82
CA ARG A 901 -29.51 -1.35 -5.07
C ARG A 901 -30.11 -1.20 -6.47
N VAL A 902 -29.43 -1.74 -7.47
CA VAL A 902 -29.78 -1.60 -8.90
C VAL A 902 -31.13 -2.25 -9.22
N ASN A 903 -31.43 -3.41 -8.65
CA ASN A 903 -32.76 -4.00 -8.66
C ASN A 903 -33.02 -4.88 -7.42
N LYS A 904 -34.19 -5.54 -7.35
CA LYS A 904 -34.58 -6.37 -6.18
C LYS A 904 -33.59 -7.49 -5.83
N ARG A 905 -32.75 -7.92 -6.78
CA ARG A 905 -31.80 -9.04 -6.66
C ARG A 905 -30.38 -8.69 -7.14
N SER A 906 -30.05 -7.40 -7.28
CA SER A 906 -28.75 -6.96 -7.81
C SER A 906 -28.30 -5.65 -7.17
N PHE A 907 -27.03 -5.65 -6.79
CA PHE A 907 -26.35 -4.58 -6.08
C PHE A 907 -25.03 -4.28 -6.79
N PHE A 908 -24.67 -3.00 -6.85
CA PHE A 908 -23.41 -2.53 -7.43
C PHE A 908 -22.60 -1.83 -6.33
N MET A 909 -21.47 -2.43 -5.97
CA MET A 909 -20.61 -2.01 -4.88
C MET A 909 -19.38 -1.25 -5.42
N ILE A 910 -19.08 -0.09 -4.83
CA ILE A 910 -17.95 0.75 -5.20
C ILE A 910 -17.02 0.94 -3.98
N SER A 911 -15.75 0.60 -4.16
CA SER A 911 -14.69 0.68 -3.13
C SER A 911 -13.43 1.38 -3.65
N PRO A 912 -12.54 1.84 -2.75
CA PRO A 912 -11.23 2.38 -3.12
C PRO A 912 -10.39 1.45 -4.02
N THR A 913 -9.61 2.05 -4.93
CA THR A 913 -8.74 1.37 -5.92
C THR A 913 -7.80 0.32 -5.31
N ASP A 914 -7.25 0.60 -4.13
CA ASP A 914 -6.25 -0.25 -3.48
C ASP A 914 -6.83 -1.51 -2.82
N GLN A 915 -8.16 -1.61 -2.72
CA GLN A 915 -8.84 -2.71 -2.05
C GLN A 915 -9.35 -3.80 -3.02
N GLN A 916 -9.07 -3.72 -4.33
CA GLN A 916 -9.63 -4.64 -5.33
C GLN A 916 -9.45 -6.12 -4.92
N VAL A 917 -8.24 -6.50 -4.49
CA VAL A 917 -7.93 -7.85 -4.03
C VAL A 917 -8.37 -8.11 -2.58
N HIS A 918 -8.24 -7.13 -1.69
CA HIS A 918 -8.64 -7.25 -0.28
C HIS A 918 -10.16 -7.48 -0.12
N CYS A 919 -11.00 -6.63 -0.74
CA CYS A 919 -12.46 -6.80 -0.72
C CYS A 919 -12.89 -8.09 -1.40
N TRP A 920 -12.25 -8.48 -2.51
CA TRP A 920 -12.56 -9.75 -3.17
C TRP A 920 -12.30 -10.95 -2.24
N ALA A 921 -11.15 -10.97 -1.57
CA ALA A 921 -10.82 -12.02 -0.60
C ALA A 921 -11.79 -12.04 0.59
N TRP A 922 -12.14 -10.88 1.16
CA TRP A 922 -13.10 -10.79 2.27
C TRP A 922 -14.50 -11.28 1.86
N LEU A 923 -15.02 -10.80 0.71
CA LEU A 923 -16.31 -11.25 0.18
C LEU A 923 -16.29 -12.76 -0.09
N LYS A 924 -15.24 -13.30 -0.73
CA LYS A 924 -15.11 -14.74 -0.98
C LYS A 924 -14.99 -15.59 0.30
N LYS A 925 -14.41 -15.05 1.38
CA LYS A 925 -14.25 -15.74 2.68
C LYS A 925 -15.56 -15.82 3.47
N HIS A 926 -16.46 -14.85 3.32
CA HIS A 926 -17.68 -14.73 4.14
C HIS A 926 -19.01 -14.89 3.36
N MET A 927 -18.99 -14.95 2.02
CA MET A 927 -20.16 -15.34 1.22
C MET A 927 -20.27 -16.87 1.10
N PRO A 928 -21.48 -17.47 1.14
CA PRO A 928 -21.66 -18.92 1.05
C PRO A 928 -21.39 -19.48 -0.36
N GLU A 929 -21.03 -20.77 -0.44
CA GLU A 929 -20.94 -21.55 -1.71
C GLU A 929 -22.34 -21.83 -2.31
N ASP A 930 -23.16 -20.81 -2.58
CA ASP A 930 -24.45 -20.94 -3.28
C ASP A 930 -24.32 -20.68 -4.79
N SER A 931 -24.65 -21.68 -5.61
CA SER A 931 -24.72 -21.57 -7.08
C SER A 931 -25.72 -20.52 -7.60
N ASN A 932 -26.61 -20.01 -6.75
CA ASN A 932 -27.55 -18.95 -7.05
C ASN A 932 -27.03 -17.54 -6.74
N LEU A 933 -25.83 -17.40 -6.18
CA LEU A 933 -25.24 -16.15 -5.72
C LEU A 933 -23.99 -15.81 -6.54
N PHE A 934 -24.03 -14.68 -7.25
CA PHE A 934 -23.00 -14.26 -8.19
C PHE A 934 -22.27 -13.03 -7.68
N LEU A 935 -20.93 -13.09 -7.67
CA LEU A 935 -20.01 -12.00 -7.36
C LEU A 935 -19.04 -11.87 -8.54
N GLU A 936 -19.03 -10.73 -9.22
CA GLU A 936 -18.14 -10.44 -10.34
C GLU A 936 -17.35 -9.13 -10.14
N ASP A 937 -16.06 -9.16 -10.44
CA ASP A 937 -15.23 -7.96 -10.55
C ASP A 937 -15.46 -7.28 -11.92
N VAL A 938 -16.18 -6.18 -11.89
CA VAL A 938 -16.53 -5.34 -13.05
C VAL A 938 -15.72 -4.05 -13.08
N THR A 939 -14.64 -3.95 -12.30
CA THR A 939 -13.76 -2.77 -12.19
C THR A 939 -13.29 -2.27 -13.56
N TRP A 940 -13.07 -3.19 -14.50
CA TRP A 940 -12.60 -2.93 -15.87
C TRP A 940 -13.73 -2.69 -16.89
N LYS A 941 -14.99 -3.05 -16.60
CA LYS A 941 -16.12 -2.88 -17.53
C LYS A 941 -16.60 -1.43 -17.64
N TYR A 942 -16.38 -0.64 -16.58
CA TYR A 942 -16.92 0.72 -16.47
C TYR A 942 -15.83 1.79 -16.33
N THR A 943 -15.87 2.76 -17.23
CA THR A 943 -15.30 4.10 -17.01
C THR A 943 -16.16 4.81 -15.96
N ALA A 944 -15.55 5.55 -15.04
CA ALA A 944 -16.28 6.29 -14.00
C ALA A 944 -15.91 7.78 -14.02
N LEU A 945 -16.89 8.65 -14.24
CA LEU A 945 -16.69 10.11 -14.25
C LEU A 945 -17.40 10.76 -13.07
N ASN A 946 -16.70 11.63 -12.35
CA ASN A 946 -17.25 12.45 -11.27
C ASN A 946 -17.48 13.86 -11.83
N LEU A 947 -18.75 14.17 -12.16
CA LEU A 947 -19.18 15.47 -12.67
C LEU A 947 -19.58 16.35 -11.48
N ILE A 948 -18.71 17.30 -11.11
CA ILE A 948 -18.74 18.04 -9.85
C ILE A 948 -18.98 19.53 -10.11
N GLY A 949 -19.84 20.17 -9.34
CA GLY A 949 -20.01 21.61 -9.28
C GLY A 949 -21.47 22.05 -9.43
N PRO A 950 -21.81 23.30 -9.08
CA PRO A 950 -23.18 23.81 -9.12
C PRO A 950 -23.84 23.69 -10.50
N ARG A 951 -23.08 23.69 -11.60
CA ARG A 951 -23.63 23.55 -12.97
C ARG A 951 -23.72 22.10 -13.48
N ALA A 952 -23.34 21.10 -12.67
CA ALA A 952 -23.36 19.69 -13.07
C ALA A 952 -24.76 19.16 -13.45
N MET A 953 -25.80 19.69 -12.80
CA MET A 953 -27.20 19.36 -13.10
C MET A 953 -27.64 19.89 -14.48
N ASP A 954 -27.22 21.10 -14.83
CA ASP A 954 -27.54 21.75 -16.12
C ASP A 954 -26.87 21.03 -17.31
N VAL A 955 -25.63 20.55 -17.12
CA VAL A 955 -24.94 19.75 -18.14
C VAL A 955 -25.69 18.46 -18.46
N LEU A 956 -26.23 17.77 -17.45
CA LEU A 956 -26.92 16.50 -17.65
C LEU A 956 -28.38 16.65 -18.09
N SER A 957 -29.05 17.76 -17.75
CA SER A 957 -30.45 18.00 -18.16
C SER A 957 -30.60 18.31 -19.66
N GLU A 958 -29.53 18.76 -20.32
CA GLU A 958 -29.47 18.89 -21.79
C GLU A 958 -29.02 17.60 -22.49
N LEU A 959 -28.30 16.73 -21.78
CA LEU A 959 -27.81 15.45 -22.30
C LEU A 959 -28.77 14.28 -22.06
N SER A 960 -29.93 14.51 -21.44
CA SER A 960 -30.92 13.48 -21.19
C SER A 960 -32.34 14.03 -21.14
N TYR A 961 -33.28 13.26 -21.68
CA TYR A 961 -34.72 13.48 -21.50
C TYR A 961 -35.23 13.03 -20.13
N ALA A 962 -34.38 12.47 -19.26
CA ALA A 962 -34.72 12.17 -17.89
C ALA A 962 -34.82 13.49 -17.06
N PRO A 963 -35.94 13.76 -16.35
CA PRO A 963 -36.02 14.95 -15.50
C PRO A 963 -34.95 14.93 -14.41
N MET A 964 -34.16 16.01 -14.32
CA MET A 964 -33.06 16.16 -13.36
C MET A 964 -33.44 17.02 -12.15
N THR A 965 -34.68 16.89 -11.66
CA THR A 965 -35.16 17.62 -10.47
C THR A 965 -34.82 16.85 -9.18
N PRO A 966 -34.79 17.50 -8.00
CA PRO A 966 -34.54 16.82 -6.72
C PRO A 966 -35.53 15.70 -6.38
N GLU A 967 -36.77 15.71 -6.89
CA GLU A 967 -37.71 14.59 -6.71
C GLU A 967 -37.34 13.37 -7.58
N HIS A 968 -36.75 13.60 -8.76
CA HIS A 968 -36.37 12.54 -9.70
C HIS A 968 -34.94 12.00 -9.47
N PHE A 969 -34.08 12.82 -8.86
CA PHE A 969 -32.73 12.48 -8.42
C PHE A 969 -32.47 12.96 -6.98
N PRO A 970 -33.11 12.33 -5.98
CA PRO A 970 -32.80 12.61 -4.58
C PRO A 970 -31.33 12.29 -4.25
N SER A 971 -30.85 12.80 -3.11
CA SER A 971 -29.48 12.53 -2.65
C SER A 971 -29.27 11.03 -2.41
N LEU A 972 -28.10 10.50 -2.79
CA LEU A 972 -27.77 9.07 -2.71
C LEU A 972 -28.75 8.18 -3.51
N PHE A 973 -29.06 8.58 -4.74
CA PHE A 973 -29.91 7.84 -5.68
C PHE A 973 -29.15 7.48 -6.97
N CYS A 974 -29.43 6.31 -7.52
CA CYS A 974 -28.82 5.70 -8.70
C CYS A 974 -29.91 5.35 -9.72
N LYS A 975 -29.70 5.73 -10.98
CA LYS A 975 -30.64 5.48 -12.07
C LYS A 975 -29.87 5.13 -13.35
N GLU A 976 -30.33 4.10 -14.05
CA GLU A 976 -29.88 3.83 -15.42
C GLU A 976 -30.66 4.72 -16.40
N MET A 977 -29.95 5.47 -17.23
CA MET A 977 -30.52 6.47 -18.15
C MET A 977 -29.64 6.69 -19.38
N SER A 978 -30.16 7.43 -20.36
CA SER A 978 -29.41 7.85 -21.54
C SER A 978 -28.61 9.12 -21.24
N VAL A 979 -27.37 9.21 -21.72
CA VAL A 979 -26.54 10.43 -21.68
C VAL A 979 -25.92 10.65 -23.05
N GLY A 980 -26.31 11.73 -23.74
CA GLY A 980 -26.08 11.88 -25.17
C GLY A 980 -26.82 10.76 -25.93
N TYR A 981 -26.11 10.08 -26.84
CA TYR A 981 -26.67 8.93 -27.58
C TYR A 981 -26.41 7.57 -26.90
N ALA A 982 -25.69 7.54 -25.77
CA ALA A 982 -25.40 6.31 -25.04
C ALA A 982 -26.53 5.97 -24.06
N ASN A 983 -26.92 4.69 -24.01
CA ASN A 983 -27.98 4.16 -23.13
C ASN A 983 -27.39 3.32 -21.99
N GLY A 984 -28.15 3.14 -20.90
CA GLY A 984 -27.75 2.28 -19.78
C GLY A 984 -26.64 2.87 -18.90
N ILE A 985 -26.44 4.19 -18.92
CA ILE A 985 -25.46 4.87 -18.09
C ILE A 985 -26.00 4.94 -16.66
N ARG A 986 -25.27 4.41 -15.68
CA ARG A 986 -25.64 4.50 -14.25
C ARG A 986 -25.22 5.86 -13.72
N VAL A 987 -26.19 6.75 -13.57
CA VAL A 987 -26.00 8.09 -13.00
C VAL A 987 -26.37 8.05 -11.53
N MET A 988 -25.45 8.47 -10.67
CA MET A 988 -25.55 8.42 -9.22
C MET A 988 -25.46 9.83 -8.62
N SER A 989 -26.47 10.25 -7.87
CA SER A 989 -26.59 11.53 -7.14
C SER A 989 -25.72 11.54 -5.88
N MET A 990 -24.41 11.52 -6.09
CA MET A 990 -23.35 11.59 -5.08
C MET A 990 -22.03 12.06 -5.69
N THR A 991 -21.15 12.65 -4.88
CA THR A 991 -19.77 12.98 -5.27
C THR A 991 -18.79 12.58 -4.16
N HIS A 992 -17.54 12.29 -4.53
CA HIS A 992 -16.46 12.08 -3.55
C HIS A 992 -15.81 13.39 -3.05
N THR A 993 -16.31 14.55 -3.49
CA THR A 993 -15.82 15.89 -3.12
C THR A 993 -16.69 16.60 -2.08
N GLY A 994 -17.95 16.19 -1.88
CA GLY A 994 -18.90 16.88 -1.01
C GLY A 994 -19.38 18.23 -1.56
N GLU A 995 -19.14 18.49 -2.84
CA GLU A 995 -19.82 19.53 -3.63
C GLU A 995 -20.95 18.87 -4.47
N PRO A 996 -21.99 19.60 -4.90
CA PRO A 996 -23.07 19.03 -5.72
C PRO A 996 -22.53 18.40 -7.02
N GLY A 997 -23.20 17.37 -7.53
CA GLY A 997 -22.75 16.66 -8.72
C GLY A 997 -23.18 15.19 -8.76
N PHE A 998 -22.64 14.46 -9.74
CA PHE A 998 -23.02 13.09 -10.04
C PHE A 998 -21.79 12.21 -10.36
N MET A 999 -21.84 10.94 -9.96
CA MET A 999 -20.97 9.88 -10.45
C MET A 999 -21.65 9.16 -11.61
N LEU A 1000 -21.02 9.12 -12.78
CA LEU A 1000 -21.48 8.42 -13.98
C LEU A 1000 -20.63 7.15 -14.17
N TYR A 1001 -21.23 5.97 -14.07
CA TYR A 1001 -20.60 4.71 -14.47
C TYR A 1001 -21.06 4.34 -15.88
N ILE A 1002 -20.09 4.35 -16.78
CA ILE A 1002 -20.28 4.32 -18.24
C ILE A 1002 -19.62 3.04 -18.76
N PRO A 1003 -20.36 2.13 -19.44
CA PRO A 1003 -19.77 0.98 -20.11
C PRO A 1003 -18.66 1.43 -21.08
N ILE A 1004 -17.54 0.70 -21.08
CA ILE A 1004 -16.27 1.15 -21.66
C ILE A 1004 -16.38 1.59 -23.13
N GLU A 1005 -17.29 0.99 -23.90
CA GLU A 1005 -17.56 1.29 -25.31
C GLU A 1005 -18.18 2.68 -25.53
N TYR A 1006 -18.89 3.24 -24.54
CA TYR A 1006 -19.51 4.58 -24.61
C TYR A 1006 -18.66 5.68 -23.98
N ALA A 1007 -17.55 5.33 -23.30
CA ALA A 1007 -16.75 6.25 -22.50
C ALA A 1007 -16.32 7.52 -23.25
N LEU A 1008 -15.78 7.36 -24.47
CA LEU A 1008 -15.37 8.47 -25.32
C LEU A 1008 -16.56 9.29 -25.83
N HIS A 1009 -17.72 8.69 -26.05
CA HIS A 1009 -18.91 9.42 -26.50
C HIS A 1009 -19.48 10.27 -25.34
N VAL A 1010 -19.75 9.66 -24.18
CA VAL A 1010 -20.30 10.39 -23.02
C VAL A 1010 -19.36 11.51 -22.58
N TYR A 1011 -18.04 11.27 -22.57
CA TYR A 1011 -17.06 12.32 -22.27
C TYR A 1011 -17.04 13.44 -23.32
N ASN A 1012 -17.19 13.14 -24.62
CA ASN A 1012 -17.34 14.17 -25.65
C ASN A 1012 -18.53 15.08 -25.36
N GLU A 1013 -19.71 14.51 -25.18
CA GLU A 1013 -20.94 15.28 -25.05
C GLU A 1013 -20.98 16.09 -23.74
N VAL A 1014 -20.56 15.50 -22.62
CA VAL A 1014 -20.42 16.19 -21.33
C VAL A 1014 -19.48 17.39 -21.43
N MET A 1015 -18.30 17.22 -22.06
CA MET A 1015 -17.35 18.31 -22.25
C MET A 1015 -17.78 19.34 -23.32
N SER A 1016 -18.64 18.95 -24.26
CA SER A 1016 -19.18 19.82 -25.32
C SER A 1016 -20.29 20.73 -24.78
N VAL A 1017 -21.36 20.15 -24.22
CA VAL A 1017 -22.47 20.88 -23.60
C VAL A 1017 -21.98 21.71 -22.41
N GLY A 1018 -21.01 21.20 -21.66
CA GLY A 1018 -20.43 21.90 -20.51
C GLY A 1018 -19.64 23.17 -20.84
N GLN A 1019 -19.26 23.45 -22.10
CA GLN A 1019 -18.41 24.62 -22.41
C GLN A 1019 -19.05 25.95 -22.00
N LYS A 1020 -20.34 26.12 -22.25
CA LYS A 1020 -21.11 27.32 -21.85
C LYS A 1020 -21.33 27.43 -20.33
N TYR A 1021 -21.08 26.35 -19.59
CA TYR A 1021 -21.10 26.30 -18.13
C TYR A 1021 -19.68 26.37 -17.52
N GLY A 1022 -18.65 26.58 -18.34
CA GLY A 1022 -17.26 26.69 -17.91
C GLY A 1022 -16.60 25.36 -17.56
N ILE A 1023 -17.02 24.24 -18.17
CA ILE A 1023 -16.52 22.90 -17.81
C ILE A 1023 -15.02 22.73 -18.03
N ARG A 1024 -14.36 22.09 -17.07
CA ARG A 1024 -12.94 21.73 -17.12
C ARG A 1024 -12.71 20.32 -16.60
N ASN A 1025 -11.55 19.75 -16.87
CA ASN A 1025 -11.09 18.60 -16.08
C ASN A 1025 -10.50 19.09 -14.76
N ALA A 1026 -10.56 18.24 -13.73
CA ALA A 1026 -9.84 18.40 -12.47
C ALA A 1026 -9.21 17.07 -12.04
N GLY A 1027 -8.18 17.12 -11.19
CA GLY A 1027 -7.41 15.94 -10.80
C GLY A 1027 -7.59 15.50 -9.35
N TYR A 1028 -6.94 14.39 -9.01
CA TYR A 1028 -6.96 13.80 -7.67
C TYR A 1028 -6.39 14.73 -6.58
N TYR A 1029 -5.61 15.76 -6.92
CA TYR A 1029 -5.13 16.74 -5.94
C TYR A 1029 -6.22 17.75 -5.56
N ALA A 1030 -7.08 18.17 -6.50
CA ALA A 1030 -8.27 18.97 -6.22
C ALA A 1030 -9.29 18.16 -5.41
N LEU A 1031 -9.52 16.89 -5.78
CA LEU A 1031 -10.30 15.94 -4.98
C LEU A 1031 -9.78 15.81 -3.54
N ARG A 1032 -8.45 15.73 -3.33
CA ARG A 1032 -7.86 15.65 -1.99
C ARG A 1032 -8.13 16.91 -1.15
N SER A 1033 -8.02 18.11 -1.74
CA SER A 1033 -8.33 19.36 -1.04
C SER A 1033 -9.81 19.41 -0.63
N LEU A 1034 -10.73 19.19 -1.60
CA LEU A 1034 -12.18 19.21 -1.39
C LEU A 1034 -12.62 18.19 -0.33
N ARG A 1035 -12.19 16.93 -0.44
CA ARG A 1035 -12.61 15.87 0.50
C ARG A 1035 -12.10 16.11 1.93
N ILE A 1036 -10.90 16.70 2.08
CA ILE A 1036 -10.36 17.04 3.41
C ILE A 1036 -11.13 18.20 4.03
N GLU A 1037 -11.44 19.25 3.27
CA GLU A 1037 -12.26 20.38 3.72
C GLU A 1037 -13.66 19.95 4.18
N LYS A 1038 -14.26 18.96 3.51
CA LYS A 1038 -15.56 18.36 3.89
C LYS A 1038 -15.46 17.26 4.97
N PHE A 1039 -14.28 17.05 5.56
CA PHE A 1039 -14.02 16.04 6.61
C PHE A 1039 -14.31 14.58 6.19
N PHE A 1040 -14.21 14.28 4.89
CA PHE A 1040 -14.32 12.93 4.37
C PHE A 1040 -13.00 12.19 4.60
N ALA A 1041 -13.04 11.10 5.36
CA ALA A 1041 -11.93 10.16 5.49
C ALA A 1041 -11.77 9.31 4.22
N PHE A 1042 -10.58 8.74 4.03
CA PHE A 1042 -10.28 7.81 2.96
C PHE A 1042 -9.59 6.56 3.53
N TRP A 1043 -10.14 5.36 3.28
CA TRP A 1043 -9.55 4.12 3.78
C TRP A 1043 -8.16 3.86 3.17
N GLY A 1044 -7.25 3.29 3.97
CA GLY A 1044 -5.83 3.15 3.62
C GLY A 1044 -5.01 4.43 3.83
N GLN A 1045 -5.62 5.48 4.36
CA GLN A 1045 -4.96 6.72 4.82
C GLN A 1045 -5.51 7.14 6.19
N ASP A 1046 -6.83 7.31 6.28
CA ASP A 1046 -7.56 7.76 7.47
C ASP A 1046 -8.40 6.66 8.13
N LEU A 1047 -8.76 5.59 7.40
CA LEU A 1047 -9.46 4.42 7.94
C LEU A 1047 -8.63 3.16 7.68
N ASP A 1048 -8.69 2.21 8.60
CA ASP A 1048 -8.11 0.88 8.51
C ASP A 1048 -8.86 -0.11 9.45
N ALA A 1049 -8.43 -1.37 9.45
CA ALA A 1049 -8.98 -2.47 10.25
C ALA A 1049 -8.94 -2.26 11.78
N PHE A 1050 -8.28 -1.21 12.27
CA PHE A 1050 -8.21 -0.81 13.68
C PHE A 1050 -9.00 0.46 13.98
N THR A 1051 -9.61 1.10 12.97
CA THR A 1051 -10.50 2.27 13.15
C THR A 1051 -11.95 1.86 13.05
N SER A 1052 -12.78 2.23 14.03
CA SER A 1052 -14.22 1.94 14.04
C SER A 1052 -15.07 3.12 13.52
N PRO A 1053 -16.32 2.87 13.09
CA PRO A 1053 -17.29 3.92 12.81
C PRO A 1053 -17.54 4.87 13.99
N MET A 1054 -17.44 4.39 15.24
CA MET A 1054 -17.67 5.18 16.45
C MET A 1054 -16.50 6.15 16.69
N GLU A 1055 -15.26 5.68 16.59
CA GLU A 1055 -14.05 6.52 16.72
C GLU A 1055 -14.00 7.58 15.60
N CYS A 1056 -14.61 7.28 14.46
CA CYS A 1056 -14.68 8.14 13.29
C CYS A 1056 -15.74 9.26 13.34
N GLY A 1057 -16.67 9.25 14.30
CA GLY A 1057 -17.86 10.11 14.24
C GLY A 1057 -18.77 9.79 13.06
N ARG A 1058 -18.83 8.50 12.68
CA ARG A 1058 -19.63 7.97 11.56
C ARG A 1058 -20.66 6.96 12.05
N GLU A 1059 -21.18 7.17 13.27
CA GLU A 1059 -22.20 6.32 13.89
C GLU A 1059 -23.44 6.20 12.99
N PHE A 1060 -23.77 7.29 12.26
CA PHE A 1060 -24.86 7.36 11.28
C PHE A 1060 -24.68 6.48 10.02
N ARG A 1061 -23.50 5.86 9.81
CA ARG A 1061 -23.28 4.87 8.75
C ARG A 1061 -23.52 3.42 9.22
N VAL A 1062 -23.97 3.22 10.47
CA VAL A 1062 -24.19 1.90 11.07
C VAL A 1062 -25.64 1.79 11.56
N LYS A 1063 -26.34 0.72 11.17
CA LYS A 1063 -27.72 0.45 11.60
C LYS A 1063 -27.73 -0.72 12.58
N LEU A 1064 -27.32 -0.45 13.82
CA LEU A 1064 -27.24 -1.42 14.93
C LEU A 1064 -28.56 -2.17 15.16
N ASP A 1065 -29.69 -1.53 14.86
CA ASP A 1065 -31.07 -1.99 15.09
C ASP A 1065 -31.79 -2.50 13.82
N LYS A 1066 -31.07 -2.93 12.76
CA LYS A 1066 -31.66 -3.41 11.50
C LYS A 1066 -32.36 -4.79 11.54
N GLY A 1067 -32.85 -5.21 12.70
CA GLY A 1067 -33.61 -6.48 12.86
C GLY A 1067 -32.80 -7.78 12.74
N MET A 1068 -31.55 -7.74 12.28
CA MET A 1068 -30.66 -8.91 12.19
C MET A 1068 -29.24 -8.60 12.69
N ASP A 1069 -28.37 -9.61 12.66
CA ASP A 1069 -26.96 -9.50 13.03
C ASP A 1069 -26.05 -9.15 11.84
N PHE A 1070 -24.86 -8.61 12.12
CA PHE A 1070 -23.82 -8.32 11.12
C PHE A 1070 -22.42 -8.33 11.74
N ILE A 1071 -21.38 -8.60 10.94
CA ILE A 1071 -20.00 -8.72 11.44
C ILE A 1071 -19.56 -7.42 12.14
N GLY A 1072 -19.06 -7.54 13.38
CA GLY A 1072 -18.58 -6.42 14.20
C GLY A 1072 -19.64 -5.68 15.03
N LYS A 1073 -20.92 -6.05 14.93
CA LYS A 1073 -22.03 -5.42 15.67
C LYS A 1073 -21.80 -5.33 17.18
N ASP A 1074 -21.39 -6.43 17.81
CA ASP A 1074 -21.23 -6.49 19.27
C ASP A 1074 -20.12 -5.56 19.79
N ALA A 1075 -18.99 -5.49 19.07
CA ALA A 1075 -17.91 -4.55 19.39
C ALA A 1075 -18.36 -3.08 19.28
N LEU A 1076 -19.20 -2.76 18.29
CA LEU A 1076 -19.79 -1.42 18.16
C LEU A 1076 -20.86 -1.13 19.22
N MET A 1077 -21.58 -2.15 19.71
CA MET A 1077 -22.49 -2.01 20.85
C MET A 1077 -21.71 -1.76 22.15
N ALA A 1078 -20.59 -2.46 22.38
CA ALA A 1078 -19.71 -2.22 23.52
C ALA A 1078 -19.10 -0.80 23.48
N GLN A 1079 -18.48 -0.40 22.35
CA GLN A 1079 -17.95 0.97 22.17
C GLN A 1079 -19.01 2.07 22.33
N LYS A 1080 -20.29 1.77 22.04
CA LYS A 1080 -21.39 2.74 22.25
C LYS A 1080 -21.79 2.89 23.73
N LEU A 1081 -21.52 1.89 24.57
CA LEU A 1081 -21.77 1.93 26.02
C LEU A 1081 -20.56 2.46 26.79
N GLU A 1082 -19.35 2.02 26.43
CA GLU A 1082 -18.09 2.39 27.09
C GLU A 1082 -17.57 3.76 26.64
N GLY A 1083 -17.82 4.14 25.38
CA GLY A 1083 -17.24 5.31 24.72
C GLY A 1083 -16.04 4.95 23.85
N VAL A 1084 -15.28 5.98 23.43
CA VAL A 1084 -14.12 5.82 22.54
C VAL A 1084 -12.86 6.43 23.13
N TYR A 1085 -11.75 5.70 23.01
CA TYR A 1085 -10.42 6.07 23.52
C TYR A 1085 -9.58 6.87 22.50
N LYS A 1086 -10.04 6.92 21.24
CA LYS A 1086 -9.51 7.78 20.18
C LYS A 1086 -10.64 8.37 19.33
N ARG A 1087 -10.47 9.59 18.81
CA ARG A 1087 -11.47 10.26 17.96
C ARG A 1087 -10.83 10.92 16.73
N PHE A 1088 -11.40 10.65 15.55
CA PHE A 1088 -11.03 11.30 14.30
C PHE A 1088 -11.36 12.79 14.37
N THR A 1089 -10.38 13.64 14.06
CA THR A 1089 -10.42 15.08 14.31
C THR A 1089 -9.77 15.85 13.16
N MET A 1090 -10.33 17.01 12.82
CA MET A 1090 -9.78 18.00 11.89
C MET A 1090 -8.97 19.05 12.66
N PHE A 1091 -7.84 19.46 12.10
CA PHE A 1091 -6.93 20.46 12.63
C PHE A 1091 -6.68 21.52 11.57
N ILE A 1092 -7.01 22.77 11.87
CA ILE A 1092 -6.76 23.92 10.98
C ILE A 1092 -5.56 24.68 11.55
N LEU A 1093 -4.47 24.82 10.79
CA LEU A 1093 -3.28 25.56 11.25
C LEU A 1093 -3.57 27.07 11.24
N GLU A 1094 -3.28 27.75 12.34
CA GLU A 1094 -3.62 29.17 12.53
C GLU A 1094 -2.42 30.11 12.25
N ASP A 1095 -1.19 29.61 12.41
CA ASP A 1095 0.07 30.35 12.30
C ASP A 1095 0.98 29.92 11.13
N HIS A 1096 0.64 28.84 10.40
CA HIS A 1096 1.43 28.32 9.27
C HIS A 1096 1.47 29.29 8.08
N ASN A 1097 2.66 29.76 7.71
CA ASN A 1097 2.89 30.58 6.52
C ASN A 1097 3.12 29.69 5.30
N THR A 1098 2.15 29.70 4.38
CA THR A 1098 2.11 28.81 3.21
C THR A 1098 3.29 28.99 2.25
N ASP A 1099 3.95 30.14 2.23
CA ASP A 1099 5.06 30.46 1.32
C ASP A 1099 6.47 30.30 1.95
N LEU A 1100 6.57 30.24 3.29
CA LEU A 1100 7.85 30.15 4.01
C LEU A 1100 8.04 28.85 4.78
N ASP A 1101 6.97 28.28 5.34
CA ASP A 1101 7.04 27.12 6.20
C ASP A 1101 7.03 25.80 5.41
N LEU A 1102 7.53 24.75 6.05
CA LEU A 1102 7.50 23.40 5.49
C LEU A 1102 6.05 22.92 5.32
N TRP A 1103 5.79 22.27 4.19
CA TRP A 1103 4.47 21.75 3.86
C TRP A 1103 4.18 20.45 4.66
N PRO A 1104 3.05 20.33 5.38
CA PRO A 1104 2.60 19.09 5.99
C PRO A 1104 1.88 18.18 4.98
N TRP A 1105 1.99 16.86 5.13
CA TRP A 1105 1.48 15.90 4.13
C TRP A 1105 0.68 14.75 4.75
N TRP A 1106 1.30 14.03 5.70
CA TRP A 1106 0.73 13.00 6.57
C TRP A 1106 1.82 12.47 7.53
N GLY A 1107 1.39 11.92 8.68
CA GLY A 1107 2.27 11.38 9.70
C GLY A 1107 3.09 12.45 10.43
N GLU A 1108 2.63 13.70 10.41
CA GLU A 1108 3.08 14.75 11.32
C GLU A 1108 2.51 14.46 12.73
N PRO A 1109 3.29 14.63 13.80
CA PRO A 1109 2.78 14.48 15.17
C PRO A 1109 1.72 15.51 15.56
N ILE A 1110 0.76 15.08 16.37
CA ILE A 1110 -0.25 15.91 17.01
C ILE A 1110 0.07 16.00 18.50
N TYR A 1111 0.25 17.22 19.00
CA TYR A 1111 0.38 17.53 20.42
C TYR A 1111 -0.89 18.23 20.93
N ARG A 1112 -1.18 18.07 22.23
CA ARG A 1112 -2.22 18.79 22.97
C ARG A 1112 -1.66 19.21 24.32
N ASN A 1113 -1.73 20.50 24.65
CA ASN A 1113 -1.17 21.08 25.88
C ASN A 1113 0.29 20.61 26.12
N GLY A 1114 1.09 20.54 25.05
CA GLY A 1114 2.48 20.05 25.06
C GLY A 1114 2.68 18.52 24.97
N CYS A 1115 1.68 17.71 25.34
CA CYS A 1115 1.73 16.24 25.35
C CYS A 1115 1.39 15.61 23.99
N TYR A 1116 2.04 14.51 23.60
CA TYR A 1116 1.75 13.81 22.34
C TYR A 1116 0.43 13.03 22.43
N MET A 1117 -0.48 13.20 21.45
CA MET A 1117 -1.81 12.55 21.44
C MET A 1117 -2.07 11.68 20.21
N GLY A 1118 -1.26 11.76 19.16
CA GLY A 1118 -1.52 11.04 17.90
C GLY A 1118 -0.78 11.62 16.71
N LYS A 1119 -1.20 11.25 15.49
CA LYS A 1119 -0.55 11.70 14.24
C LYS A 1119 -1.57 12.05 13.16
N THR A 1120 -1.18 12.94 12.25
CA THR A 1120 -1.96 13.23 11.05
C THR A 1120 -2.04 11.99 10.16
N THR A 1121 -3.23 11.72 9.62
CA THR A 1121 -3.50 10.69 8.62
C THR A 1121 -3.53 11.29 7.22
N SER A 1122 -4.04 12.52 7.10
CA SER A 1122 -4.13 13.27 5.85
C SER A 1122 -3.84 14.75 6.07
N SER A 1123 -3.41 15.43 5.01
CA SER A 1123 -3.26 16.88 4.96
C SER A 1123 -3.44 17.42 3.54
N ALA A 1124 -4.04 18.62 3.45
CA ALA A 1124 -4.07 19.48 2.27
C ALA A 1124 -4.38 20.93 2.66
N TYR A 1125 -4.02 21.88 1.80
CA TYR A 1125 -4.50 23.25 1.88
C TYR A 1125 -5.98 23.33 1.48
N SER A 1126 -6.77 24.11 2.23
CA SER A 1126 -8.13 24.52 1.86
C SER A 1126 -8.07 25.90 1.24
N TYR A 1127 -8.36 25.98 -0.07
CA TYR A 1127 -8.47 27.24 -0.80
C TYR A 1127 -9.72 28.05 -0.42
N THR A 1128 -10.67 27.46 0.33
CA THR A 1128 -11.87 28.16 0.84
C THR A 1128 -11.62 28.82 2.19
N LEU A 1129 -10.75 28.22 3.02
CA LEU A 1129 -10.39 28.74 4.35
C LEU A 1129 -9.09 29.56 4.33
N GLU A 1130 -8.34 29.51 3.23
CA GLU A 1130 -6.98 30.06 3.06
C GLU A 1130 -5.99 29.54 4.12
N ARG A 1131 -6.19 28.30 4.57
CA ARG A 1131 -5.41 27.65 5.64
C ARG A 1131 -5.07 26.20 5.34
N HIS A 1132 -4.03 25.70 5.99
CA HIS A 1132 -3.72 24.27 5.97
C HIS A 1132 -4.68 23.48 6.86
N VAL A 1133 -5.17 22.35 6.34
CA VAL A 1133 -6.07 21.44 7.05
C VAL A 1133 -5.44 20.06 7.12
N CYS A 1134 -5.20 19.61 8.34
CA CYS A 1134 -4.75 18.26 8.66
C CYS A 1134 -5.91 17.46 9.27
N LEU A 1135 -6.00 16.17 8.97
CA LEU A 1135 -6.89 15.23 9.64
C LEU A 1135 -6.03 14.20 10.39
N GLY A 1136 -6.53 13.66 11.51
CA GLY A 1136 -5.86 12.60 12.26
C GLY A 1136 -6.69 12.10 13.42
N PHE A 1137 -6.14 11.17 14.19
CA PHE A 1137 -6.74 10.73 15.46
C PHE A 1137 -6.02 11.36 16.64
N VAL A 1138 -6.79 11.74 17.66
CA VAL A 1138 -6.27 12.01 19.00
C VAL A 1138 -6.74 10.92 19.94
N HIS A 1139 -5.81 10.38 20.71
CA HIS A 1139 -6.03 9.49 21.84
C HIS A 1139 -6.01 10.33 23.12
N ASN A 1140 -6.76 9.93 24.14
CA ASN A 1140 -6.54 10.43 25.50
C ASN A 1140 -5.78 9.37 26.28
N LEU A 1141 -4.49 9.60 26.51
CA LEU A 1141 -3.61 8.72 27.27
C LEU A 1141 -3.24 9.40 28.58
N ASP A 1142 -3.41 8.68 29.68
CA ASP A 1142 -2.98 9.10 31.02
C ASP A 1142 -1.44 9.30 31.05
N PRO A 1143 -0.92 10.51 31.34
CA PRO A 1143 0.51 10.79 31.17
C PRO A 1143 1.45 10.01 32.10
N GLU A 1144 0.96 9.53 33.24
CA GLU A 1144 1.77 8.83 34.25
C GLU A 1144 1.63 7.30 34.14
N THR A 1145 0.41 6.81 33.90
CA THR A 1145 0.11 5.36 33.86
C THR A 1145 0.03 4.79 32.45
N GLY A 1146 0.00 5.62 31.42
CA GLY A 1146 -0.13 5.21 30.01
C GLY A 1146 -1.47 4.60 29.64
N LYS A 1147 -2.46 4.61 30.55
CA LYS A 1147 -3.78 4.01 30.33
C LYS A 1147 -4.61 4.85 29.37
N GLU A 1148 -5.39 4.18 28.54
CA GLU A 1148 -6.38 4.85 27.70
C GLU A 1148 -7.52 5.42 28.56
N GLN A 1149 -7.92 6.65 28.24
CA GLN A 1149 -9.03 7.38 28.84
C GLN A 1149 -10.02 7.80 27.73
N LEU A 1150 -11.26 8.16 28.09
CA LEU A 1150 -12.27 8.53 27.10
C LEU A 1150 -11.97 9.87 26.41
N VAL A 1151 -12.17 9.92 25.10
CA VAL A 1151 -12.05 11.12 24.26
C VAL A 1151 -13.42 11.74 24.06
N THR A 1152 -13.79 12.64 24.97
CA THR A 1152 -15.08 13.36 24.91
C THR A 1152 -15.03 14.56 23.96
N THR A 1153 -16.21 15.04 23.55
CA THR A 1153 -16.36 16.30 22.80
C THR A 1153 -15.67 17.48 23.50
N ASP A 1154 -15.73 17.53 24.84
CA ASP A 1154 -15.12 18.58 25.65
C ASP A 1154 -13.60 18.42 25.77
N PHE A 1155 -13.07 17.20 25.83
CA PHE A 1155 -11.63 16.96 25.74
C PHE A 1155 -11.05 17.53 24.44
N VAL A 1156 -11.75 17.35 23.31
CA VAL A 1156 -11.31 17.84 22.00
C VAL A 1156 -11.52 19.36 21.84
N ASN A 1157 -12.63 19.92 22.34
CA ASN A 1157 -12.92 21.34 22.18
C ASN A 1157 -12.15 22.27 23.14
N ARG A 1158 -11.66 21.76 24.29
CA ARG A 1158 -10.96 22.54 25.32
C ARG A 1158 -9.43 22.36 25.34
N GLY A 1159 -8.86 21.71 24.31
CA GLY A 1159 -7.40 21.52 24.19
C GLY A 1159 -6.73 22.60 23.35
N GLU A 1160 -5.52 22.98 23.72
CA GLU A 1160 -4.60 23.74 22.85
C GLU A 1160 -3.80 22.71 22.04
N TYR A 1161 -3.85 22.76 20.71
CA TYR A 1161 -3.26 21.74 19.84
C TYR A 1161 -2.12 22.30 18.99
N GLU A 1162 -1.10 21.48 18.78
CA GLU A 1162 0.04 21.81 17.91
C GLU A 1162 0.32 20.66 16.93
N ILE A 1163 0.75 20.99 15.72
CA ILE A 1163 1.26 20.02 14.74
C ILE A 1163 2.76 20.20 14.55
N ASP A 1164 3.55 19.13 14.71
CA ASP A 1164 5.01 19.15 14.46
C ASP A 1164 5.31 18.88 12.98
N ILE A 1165 5.86 19.89 12.30
CA ILE A 1165 6.32 19.77 10.91
C ILE A 1165 7.85 19.85 10.93
N ALA A 1166 8.49 18.68 11.03
CA ALA A 1166 9.95 18.54 11.03
C ALA A 1166 10.66 19.25 12.21
N GLY A 1167 10.06 19.20 13.39
CA GLY A 1167 10.60 19.74 14.64
C GLY A 1167 10.22 21.19 14.94
N GLN A 1168 9.46 21.84 14.05
CA GLN A 1168 8.78 23.12 14.30
C GLN A 1168 7.31 22.83 14.60
N ARG A 1169 6.77 23.40 15.69
CA ARG A 1169 5.36 23.27 16.06
C ARG A 1169 4.54 24.45 15.54
N PHE A 1170 3.33 24.16 15.10
CA PHE A 1170 2.35 25.13 14.56
C PHE A 1170 1.03 24.99 15.32
N GLN A 1171 0.48 26.12 15.77
CA GLN A 1171 -0.80 26.17 16.48
C GLN A 1171 -1.96 25.75 15.60
N ALA A 1172 -2.84 24.90 16.15
CA ALA A 1172 -3.90 24.25 15.40
C ALA A 1172 -5.25 24.28 16.14
N LYS A 1173 -6.31 24.66 15.43
CA LYS A 1173 -7.68 24.62 15.94
C LYS A 1173 -8.34 23.28 15.63
N ALA A 1174 -8.63 22.50 16.68
CA ALA A 1174 -9.33 21.22 16.57
C ALA A 1174 -10.83 21.37 16.25
N LYS A 1175 -11.37 20.45 15.44
CA LYS A 1175 -12.79 20.33 15.08
C LYS A 1175 -13.21 18.88 14.87
N LEU A 1176 -14.40 18.53 15.37
CA LEU A 1176 -15.04 17.21 15.17
C LEU A 1176 -16.00 17.17 13.98
N TYR A 1177 -16.20 18.29 13.28
CA TYR A 1177 -17.13 18.45 12.17
C TYR A 1177 -16.52 19.39 11.12
N PRO A 1178 -16.85 19.24 9.82
CA PRO A 1178 -16.39 20.16 8.78
C PRO A 1178 -16.94 21.57 8.97
N PHE A 1179 -16.29 22.55 8.35
CA PHE A 1179 -16.81 23.93 8.34
C PHE A 1179 -18.14 24.01 7.58
N SER A 1180 -19.03 24.90 8.02
CA SER A 1180 -20.31 25.13 7.34
C SER A 1180 -20.07 25.90 6.04
N SER A 1181 -20.01 25.18 4.91
CA SER A 1181 -19.95 25.83 3.59
C SER A 1181 -21.22 26.65 3.33
N LEU A 1182 -21.09 27.76 2.59
CA LEU A 1182 -22.23 28.62 2.23
C LEU A 1182 -23.34 27.85 1.47
N PHE A 1183 -22.98 26.76 0.79
CA PHE A 1183 -23.93 25.89 0.09
C PHE A 1183 -24.67 24.95 1.06
N THR A 1184 -24.00 24.41 2.08
CA THR A 1184 -24.66 23.59 3.11
C THR A 1184 -25.42 24.42 4.14
N SER A 1185 -25.05 25.69 4.37
CA SER A 1185 -25.87 26.61 5.16
C SER A 1185 -27.10 27.11 4.40
N ARG A 1186 -26.99 27.41 3.09
CA ARG A 1186 -28.16 27.61 2.21
C ARG A 1186 -29.06 26.39 2.23
N ARG A 1187 -28.56 25.22 1.82
CA ARG A 1187 -29.36 23.99 1.75
C ARG A 1187 -30.04 23.64 3.08
N ARG A 1188 -29.39 23.82 4.24
CA ARG A 1188 -30.05 23.66 5.55
C ARG A 1188 -31.13 24.70 5.83
N LYS A 1189 -30.92 25.96 5.42
CA LYS A 1189 -31.90 27.04 5.55
C LYS A 1189 -33.09 26.80 4.62
N ASP A 1190 -32.84 26.34 3.40
CA ASP A 1190 -33.85 25.96 2.41
C ASP A 1190 -34.65 24.74 2.92
N GLU A 1191 -33.98 23.68 3.41
CA GLU A 1191 -34.62 22.49 4.00
C GLU A 1191 -35.44 22.85 5.27
N MET A 1192 -34.95 23.78 6.11
CA MET A 1192 -35.71 24.33 7.24
C MET A 1192 -36.93 25.13 6.78
N GLU A 1193 -36.78 26.04 5.81
CA GLU A 1193 -37.87 26.86 5.29
C GLU A 1193 -38.95 26.01 4.60
N PHE A 1194 -38.57 25.00 3.82
CA PHE A 1194 -39.50 24.01 3.28
C PHE A 1194 -40.22 23.22 4.38
N SER A 1195 -39.54 22.80 5.44
CA SER A 1195 -40.20 22.15 6.59
C SER A 1195 -41.19 23.09 7.29
N GLY A 1196 -40.87 24.39 7.35
CA GLY A 1196 -41.74 25.44 7.89
C GLY A 1196 -42.93 25.80 7.00
N PHE A 1197 -42.89 25.42 5.72
CA PHE A 1197 -44.01 25.51 4.77
C PHE A 1197 -44.85 24.23 4.67
N GLN A 1198 -44.30 23.05 4.98
CA GLN A 1198 -45.09 21.81 5.13
C GLN A 1198 -45.77 21.69 6.51
N GLY A 1199 -45.38 22.52 7.48
CA GLY A 1199 -45.97 22.62 8.81
C GLY A 1199 -46.93 23.81 9.02
N LYS A 1200 -47.50 24.39 7.96
CA LYS A 1200 -48.41 25.54 8.00
C LYS A 1200 -49.64 25.35 7.10
#